data_AF-A0A661HLP8-F1
#
_entry.id   AF-A0A661HLP8-F1
#
_cell.length_a   1.000
_cell.length_b   1.000
_cell.length_c   1.000
_cell.angle_alpha   90.00
_cell.angle_beta   90.00
_cell.angle_gamma   90.00
#
_symmetry.space_group_name_H-M   'P 1'
#
loop_
_entity.id
_entity.type
_entity.pdbx_description
1 polymer ?
#
loop_
_entity_poly.entity_id
_entity_poly.type
_entity_poly.pdbx_seq_one_letter_code
_entity_poly.pdbx_strand_id
1 'polypeptide(L)'
;MMTRNLSMKKDKKLIEALRTQNIQMLKELKNDGLDLSGINIVKFTKNKSNIELLKFLIKNGIDINAQNKNGFTALMVAVIFGKIDIVKLLMENGANINAKTEEGVTALELAVEEEQIDIVKLLIINGADTNAQDKYGSTPLMTANKKEKIDLVKLLIQNGADVNAKNKDAKTILFLALKTLNKDLIELLIQNGADVNTPIGDGYTILMLVVLGSSKEGLKKITKEKSDLDSEVIKEKMALLSSVKFLKMLIQNGADVNTQDKNGFTALMLAVAIGHSNMVEFLIHNGAKVNTQYKYGATALINAIGHKHADIVKILIKNGADVNAQDEHGLTALMYVVMKSHASMVEFLIKNGADVNAQDKNGVTALMYVKNKDDISIVELLVENIADVNTQNKNGATALMLAVVNEFNSMAEFLVENGADINMQAKNESTALMGAAEVGNIDMMKLLMKKGADVNVKDKEGATAFILAVILEKIDIVKLLIESGIDINTKYEDGITALWAAIEVKNFDIVKLLIESGADVNKKNKERKLDELPFILKILLYFNKSDILELAIKASSYSIVEFLIENKVKVRKRHIYDASENTDTKILDLILQHAEKIKNINVSRLALDIKPEKIKMLIDYDKLDIDTFAIRKYFNNKQVLQTLIESVLDNKNNDRVLEDVYAMAQYDNNENVLNILDKYNVVPLPNNPVMMFALKMQNSFFNKFKPWSERYITKIILPYFMKSKKYDSIPFLKPITFMILIQDDYDVDQISQFISDAPSIINSQDHQGMTALMWACEKNRLDVVKMLLEYSPDIDIQDLNSKTALDYSSGNNEIYQLLREYKKNKNQHYPKKLAKLLTNFRKDTPIKYTTHDWETNFKEEYGNFSGFIEKVKEQWSLIEAELKQYSPKLHKKIYTFLIENNPSTDYSWCSYENINIGWSSLNGLDNWCDKGNDPNDFKLPKEYIVKSKTLTTFGEVIKIFKQEIQIRSENNMLENIFLDIESDEAFDTFTFDTIKLKGKTFYTDVVIFRESLNRIFSEIKKRPEFNHVKIEIVEDEDDAFYELKITQIGSEANISSSKMLESINGGDSSILKSNFTNLCDWSIETSNEDENYRINCLMSVTVPEVEKLSYKPDGFTHIMRFYV
;
A
#
# COMPACT_ATOMS: atom_id res chain seq x y z
N MET A 1 37.64 43.33 -63.83
CA MET A 1 36.36 42.89 -64.44
C MET A 1 36.53 42.11 -65.75
N MET A 2 37.35 42.55 -66.73
CA MET A 2 37.48 41.87 -68.04
C MET A 2 37.79 40.35 -67.96
N THR A 3 38.68 39.91 -67.07
CA THR A 3 39.02 38.49 -66.87
C THR A 3 37.84 37.62 -66.42
N ARG A 4 36.97 38.11 -65.52
CA ARG A 4 35.74 37.40 -65.09
C ARG A 4 34.72 37.26 -66.23
N ASN A 5 34.59 38.27 -67.10
CA ASN A 5 33.71 38.19 -68.28
C ASN A 5 34.26 37.26 -69.37
N LEU A 6 35.58 37.09 -69.46
CA LEU A 6 36.21 36.11 -70.36
C LEU A 6 35.99 34.67 -69.87
N SER A 7 36.16 34.39 -68.57
CA SER A 7 35.89 33.04 -68.01
C SER A 7 34.42 32.65 -68.22
N MET A 8 33.44 33.46 -67.81
CA MET A 8 32.02 33.12 -67.98
C MET A 8 31.60 32.96 -69.45
N LYS A 9 32.27 33.62 -70.40
CA LYS A 9 32.05 33.38 -71.84
C LYS A 9 32.64 32.05 -72.31
N LYS A 10 33.82 31.66 -71.80
CA LYS A 10 34.42 30.34 -72.07
C LYS A 10 33.55 29.22 -71.51
N ASP A 11 33.06 29.36 -70.27
CA ASP A 11 32.20 28.34 -69.62
C ASP A 11 30.90 28.11 -70.39
N LYS A 12 30.23 29.19 -70.85
CA LYS A 12 29.02 29.06 -71.67
C LYS A 12 29.29 28.41 -73.04
N LYS A 13 30.35 28.84 -73.73
CA LYS A 13 30.77 28.22 -75.01
C LYS A 13 31.16 26.76 -74.83
N LEU A 14 31.80 26.40 -73.73
CA LEU A 14 32.19 25.03 -73.41
C LEU A 14 30.97 24.14 -73.16
N ILE A 15 30.00 24.61 -72.35
CA ILE A 15 28.73 23.92 -72.14
C ILE A 15 27.97 23.73 -73.46
N GLU A 16 27.95 24.76 -74.33
CA GLU A 16 27.32 24.69 -75.65
C GLU A 16 28.04 23.71 -76.60
N ALA A 17 29.37 23.74 -76.66
CA ALA A 17 30.18 22.82 -77.46
C ALA A 17 30.02 21.36 -77.01
N LEU A 18 29.92 21.10 -75.69
CA LEU A 18 29.66 19.77 -75.14
C LEU A 18 28.22 19.31 -75.37
N ARG A 19 27.24 20.22 -75.29
CA ARG A 19 25.81 19.94 -75.56
C ARG A 19 25.57 19.63 -77.03
N THR A 20 26.26 20.34 -77.94
CA THR A 20 26.16 20.15 -79.40
C THR A 20 27.16 19.13 -79.94
N GLN A 21 28.03 18.58 -79.09
CA GLN A 21 29.12 17.66 -79.46
C GLN A 21 30.10 18.23 -80.51
N ASN A 22 30.23 19.56 -80.59
CA ASN A 22 31.02 20.23 -81.61
C ASN A 22 32.52 20.18 -81.28
N ILE A 23 33.20 19.14 -81.78
CA ILE A 23 34.63 18.91 -81.60
C ILE A 23 35.49 20.07 -82.15
N GLN A 24 35.03 20.76 -83.20
CA GLN A 24 35.78 21.90 -83.77
C GLN A 24 35.77 23.10 -82.82
N MET A 25 34.61 23.41 -82.24
CA MET A 25 34.46 24.44 -81.21
C MET A 25 35.27 24.09 -79.93
N LEU A 26 35.39 22.80 -79.58
CA LEU A 26 36.26 22.36 -78.48
C LEU A 26 37.76 22.50 -78.80
N LYS A 27 38.19 22.30 -80.06
CA LYS A 27 39.58 22.58 -80.49
C LYS A 27 39.91 24.06 -80.40
N GLU A 28 38.99 24.94 -80.79
CA GLU A 28 39.14 26.39 -80.67
C GLU A 28 39.24 26.82 -79.21
N LEU A 29 38.33 26.35 -78.34
CA LEU A 29 38.39 26.59 -76.91
C LEU A 29 39.68 26.07 -76.27
N LYS A 30 40.26 24.97 -76.78
CA LYS A 30 41.57 24.47 -76.33
C LYS A 30 42.69 25.49 -76.57
N ASN A 31 42.75 26.09 -77.76
CA ASN A 31 43.75 27.12 -78.07
C ASN A 31 43.61 28.35 -77.16
N ASP A 32 42.39 28.63 -76.68
CA ASP A 32 42.11 29.66 -75.69
C ASP A 32 42.45 29.26 -74.24
N GLY A 33 43.04 28.09 -73.97
CA GLY A 33 43.35 27.62 -72.61
C GLY A 33 42.14 27.00 -71.91
N LEU A 34 41.57 25.96 -72.52
CA LEU A 34 40.47 25.15 -71.99
C LEU A 34 40.84 24.44 -70.68
N ASP A 35 40.01 24.60 -69.66
CA ASP A 35 40.01 23.77 -68.45
C ASP A 35 38.92 22.69 -68.57
N LEU A 36 39.26 21.43 -68.26
CA LEU A 36 38.35 20.28 -68.24
C LEU A 36 38.04 19.78 -66.82
N SER A 37 38.64 20.35 -65.78
CA SER A 37 38.56 19.87 -64.39
C SER A 37 37.13 19.78 -63.84
N GLY A 38 36.24 20.68 -64.26
CA GLY A 38 34.82 20.68 -63.87
C GLY A 38 33.91 19.75 -64.67
N ILE A 39 34.42 19.02 -65.67
CA ILE A 39 33.61 18.23 -66.59
C ILE A 39 33.69 16.74 -66.25
N ASN A 40 32.57 16.20 -65.79
CA ASN A 40 32.44 14.78 -65.54
C ASN A 40 32.24 13.99 -66.85
N ILE A 41 33.22 13.15 -67.20
CA ILE A 41 33.27 12.32 -68.41
C ILE A 41 32.06 11.37 -68.58
N VAL A 42 31.45 10.92 -67.48
CA VAL A 42 30.37 9.91 -67.46
C VAL A 42 29.23 10.25 -68.42
N LYS A 43 28.88 11.54 -68.52
CA LYS A 43 27.76 12.03 -69.35
C LYS A 43 27.91 11.69 -70.83
N PHE A 44 29.13 11.52 -71.33
CA PHE A 44 29.41 11.32 -72.76
C PHE A 44 29.47 9.84 -73.17
N THR A 45 29.46 8.90 -72.23
CA THR A 45 29.70 7.46 -72.48
C THR A 45 28.49 6.65 -72.96
N LYS A 46 27.28 7.24 -72.96
CA LYS A 46 26.04 6.50 -73.25
C LYS A 46 25.88 6.05 -74.71
N ASN A 47 26.39 6.83 -75.68
CA ASN A 47 26.10 6.66 -77.10
C ASN A 47 27.37 6.44 -77.94
N LYS A 48 27.35 5.52 -78.92
CA LYS A 48 28.48 5.28 -79.84
C LYS A 48 28.85 6.51 -80.69
N SER A 49 27.89 7.41 -80.97
CA SER A 49 28.13 8.69 -81.66
C SER A 49 29.21 9.55 -80.99
N ASN A 50 29.44 9.36 -79.69
CA ASN A 50 30.29 10.21 -78.88
C ASN A 50 31.76 9.73 -78.85
N ILE A 51 32.15 8.67 -79.58
CA ILE A 51 33.52 8.10 -79.52
C ILE A 51 34.60 9.13 -79.85
N GLU A 52 34.43 9.93 -80.91
CA GLU A 52 35.40 10.97 -81.27
C GLU A 52 35.44 12.12 -80.25
N LEU A 53 34.31 12.44 -79.63
CA LEU A 53 34.24 13.40 -78.52
C LEU A 53 34.96 12.86 -77.28
N LEU A 54 34.78 11.58 -76.93
CA LEU A 54 35.47 10.92 -75.82
C LEU A 54 36.98 10.86 -76.06
N LYS A 55 37.44 10.43 -77.25
CA LYS A 55 38.85 10.48 -77.65
C LYS A 55 39.43 11.89 -77.50
N PHE A 56 38.68 12.92 -77.92
CA PHE A 56 39.11 14.30 -77.75
C PHE A 56 39.22 14.68 -76.28
N LEU A 57 38.20 14.41 -75.44
CA LEU A 57 38.22 14.76 -74.02
C LEU A 57 39.36 14.05 -73.26
N ILE A 58 39.54 12.74 -73.50
CA ILE A 58 40.60 11.91 -72.91
C ILE A 58 41.98 12.46 -73.29
N LYS A 59 42.24 12.71 -74.59
CA LYS A 59 43.51 13.28 -75.07
C LYS A 59 43.83 14.68 -74.50
N ASN A 60 42.84 15.37 -73.93
CA ASN A 60 42.98 16.69 -73.33
C ASN A 60 42.98 16.70 -71.80
N GLY A 61 43.13 15.54 -71.16
CA GLY A 61 43.35 15.46 -69.71
C GLY A 61 42.09 15.60 -68.86
N ILE A 62 40.91 15.22 -69.39
CA ILE A 62 39.74 14.97 -68.54
C ILE A 62 40.06 13.82 -67.57
N ASP A 63 39.55 13.89 -66.34
CA ASP A 63 39.64 12.76 -65.42
C ASP A 63 38.75 11.61 -65.91
N ILE A 64 39.38 10.53 -66.38
CA ILE A 64 38.72 9.31 -66.88
C ILE A 64 38.03 8.52 -65.77
N ASN A 65 38.46 8.72 -64.52
CA ASN A 65 37.98 8.03 -63.32
C ASN A 65 36.95 8.85 -62.54
N ALA A 66 36.59 10.04 -63.00
CA ALA A 66 35.62 10.90 -62.36
C ALA A 66 34.27 10.19 -62.15
N GLN A 67 33.86 10.07 -60.89
CA GLN A 67 32.60 9.45 -60.50
C GLN A 67 31.45 10.44 -60.54
N ASN A 68 30.25 9.97 -60.91
CA ASN A 68 29.03 10.75 -60.72
C ASN A 68 28.55 10.71 -59.24
N LYS A 69 27.43 11.36 -58.94
CA LYS A 69 26.83 11.43 -57.59
C LYS A 69 26.47 10.09 -56.94
N ASN A 70 26.52 8.98 -57.68
CA ASN A 70 26.20 7.63 -57.22
C ASN A 70 27.43 6.71 -57.30
N GLY A 71 28.63 7.28 -57.49
CA GLY A 71 29.89 6.55 -57.62
C GLY A 71 30.18 5.92 -58.99
N PHE A 72 29.34 6.11 -60.01
CA PHE A 72 29.57 5.48 -61.33
C PHE A 72 30.66 6.21 -62.12
N THR A 73 31.63 5.45 -62.64
CA THR A 73 32.66 5.92 -63.58
C THR A 73 32.18 5.87 -65.03
N ALA A 74 32.96 6.47 -65.94
CA ALA A 74 32.75 6.36 -67.39
C ALA A 74 32.70 4.89 -67.85
N LEU A 75 33.57 4.04 -67.29
CA LEU A 75 33.65 2.62 -67.63
C LEU A 75 32.37 1.88 -67.27
N MET A 76 31.87 2.07 -66.04
CA MET A 76 30.64 1.44 -65.56
C MET A 76 29.42 1.81 -66.43
N VAL A 77 29.30 3.08 -66.84
CA VAL A 77 28.19 3.51 -67.69
C VAL A 77 28.33 2.94 -69.12
N ALA A 78 29.54 2.83 -69.65
CA ALA A 78 29.77 2.16 -70.93
C ALA A 78 29.41 0.66 -70.89
N VAL A 79 29.65 -0.02 -69.75
CA VAL A 79 29.22 -1.41 -69.50
C VAL A 79 27.69 -1.52 -69.46
N ILE A 80 26.99 -0.69 -68.67
CA ILE A 80 25.51 -0.72 -68.58
C ILE A 80 24.88 -0.58 -69.97
N PHE A 81 25.41 0.30 -70.82
CA PHE A 81 24.90 0.47 -72.18
C PHE A 81 25.44 -0.56 -73.20
N GLY A 82 26.24 -1.55 -72.81
CA GLY A 82 26.79 -2.58 -73.70
C GLY A 82 27.72 -2.02 -74.80
N LYS A 83 28.41 -0.91 -74.51
CA LYS A 83 29.18 -0.15 -75.50
C LYS A 83 30.64 -0.63 -75.52
N ILE A 84 30.85 -1.86 -76.01
CA ILE A 84 32.17 -2.53 -75.98
C ILE A 84 33.34 -1.69 -76.55
N ASP A 85 33.10 -0.90 -77.61
CA ASP A 85 34.13 -0.01 -78.18
C ASP A 85 34.53 1.13 -77.24
N ILE A 86 33.56 1.64 -76.46
CA ILE A 86 33.80 2.67 -75.43
C ILE A 86 34.47 2.03 -74.20
N VAL A 87 34.06 0.81 -73.82
CA VAL A 87 34.71 0.04 -72.73
C VAL A 87 36.19 -0.19 -73.05
N LYS A 88 36.53 -0.65 -74.27
CA LYS A 88 37.92 -0.79 -74.74
C LYS A 88 38.68 0.54 -74.69
N LEU A 89 38.14 1.59 -75.32
CA LEU A 89 38.75 2.93 -75.34
C LEU A 89 39.06 3.45 -73.92
N LEU A 90 38.17 3.21 -72.95
CA LEU A 90 38.36 3.68 -71.58
C LEU A 90 39.45 2.89 -70.85
N MET A 91 39.49 1.56 -70.99
CA MET A 91 40.55 0.75 -70.36
C MET A 91 41.93 1.02 -70.99
N GLU A 92 42.01 1.17 -72.31
CA GLU A 92 43.22 1.55 -73.05
C GLU A 92 43.81 2.90 -72.59
N ASN A 93 42.99 3.77 -71.98
CA ASN A 93 43.38 5.09 -71.48
C ASN A 93 43.40 5.17 -69.93
N GLY A 94 43.49 4.03 -69.24
CA GLY A 94 43.73 4.00 -67.78
C GLY A 94 42.49 4.18 -66.90
N ALA A 95 41.30 3.83 -67.39
CA ALA A 95 40.13 3.71 -66.53
C ALA A 95 40.32 2.62 -65.47
N ASN A 96 40.03 2.92 -64.21
CA ASN A 96 40.10 1.99 -63.10
C ASN A 96 38.96 0.97 -63.20
N ILE A 97 39.34 -0.25 -63.60
CA ILE A 97 38.45 -1.40 -63.79
C ILE A 97 37.76 -1.82 -62.49
N ASN A 98 38.47 -1.68 -61.37
CA ASN A 98 38.02 -2.07 -60.02
C ASN A 98 37.53 -0.87 -59.19
N ALA A 99 37.16 0.24 -59.84
CA ALA A 99 36.39 1.30 -59.19
C ALA A 99 35.07 0.72 -58.64
N LYS A 100 34.57 1.32 -57.56
CA LYS A 100 33.33 0.92 -56.89
C LYS A 100 32.32 2.07 -56.83
N THR A 101 31.04 1.78 -57.01
CA THR A 101 29.95 2.73 -56.76
C THR A 101 29.77 2.97 -55.26
N GLU A 102 28.86 3.87 -54.86
CA GLU A 102 28.48 4.04 -53.43
C GLU A 102 27.88 2.77 -52.81
N GLU A 103 27.31 1.87 -53.63
CA GLU A 103 26.84 0.55 -53.21
C GLU A 103 27.91 -0.55 -53.35
N GLY A 104 29.18 -0.19 -53.60
CA GLY A 104 30.31 -1.13 -53.68
C GLY A 104 30.43 -1.89 -55.01
N VAL A 105 29.48 -1.72 -55.93
CA VAL A 105 29.36 -2.45 -57.20
C VAL A 105 30.49 -2.08 -58.17
N THR A 106 31.08 -3.07 -58.86
CA THR A 106 32.16 -2.88 -59.85
C THR A 106 31.66 -2.88 -61.30
N ALA A 107 32.53 -2.51 -62.24
CA ALA A 107 32.25 -2.67 -63.67
C ALA A 107 32.02 -4.14 -64.08
N LEU A 108 32.70 -5.10 -63.43
CA LEU A 108 32.52 -6.53 -63.68
C LEU A 108 31.15 -7.02 -63.21
N GLU A 109 30.73 -6.62 -62.01
CA GLU A 109 29.42 -7.00 -61.47
C GLU A 109 28.27 -6.45 -62.32
N LEU A 110 28.38 -5.21 -62.81
CA LEU A 110 27.42 -4.66 -63.78
C LEU A 110 27.40 -5.47 -65.09
N ALA A 111 28.56 -5.90 -65.61
CA ALA A 111 28.60 -6.72 -66.81
C ALA A 111 27.94 -8.10 -66.62
N VAL A 112 27.98 -8.65 -65.40
CA VAL A 112 27.29 -9.90 -65.03
C VAL A 112 25.79 -9.68 -64.83
N GLU A 113 25.37 -8.61 -64.15
CA GLU A 113 23.95 -8.27 -63.93
C GLU A 113 23.24 -7.95 -65.26
N GLU A 114 23.95 -7.40 -66.25
CA GLU A 114 23.48 -7.16 -67.62
C GLU A 114 23.71 -8.35 -68.59
N GLU A 115 24.22 -9.49 -68.10
CA GLU A 115 24.46 -10.74 -68.83
C GLU A 115 25.46 -10.66 -70.02
N GLN A 116 26.36 -9.67 -70.03
CA GLN A 116 27.19 -9.33 -71.18
C GLN A 116 28.50 -10.14 -71.22
N ILE A 117 28.43 -11.42 -71.62
CA ILE A 117 29.56 -12.38 -71.62
C ILE A 117 30.86 -11.81 -72.23
N ASP A 118 30.79 -11.10 -73.36
CA ASP A 118 32.00 -10.56 -74.01
C ASP A 118 32.63 -9.41 -73.22
N ILE A 119 31.83 -8.61 -72.53
CA ILE A 119 32.32 -7.53 -71.66
C ILE A 119 32.84 -8.11 -70.34
N VAL A 120 32.19 -9.15 -69.79
CA VAL A 120 32.71 -9.92 -68.63
C VAL A 120 34.09 -10.49 -68.94
N LYS A 121 34.26 -11.21 -70.06
CA LYS A 121 35.57 -11.73 -70.51
C LYS A 121 36.61 -10.62 -70.65
N LEU A 122 36.23 -9.52 -71.31
CA LEU A 122 37.13 -8.39 -71.55
C LEU A 122 37.60 -7.74 -70.25
N LEU A 123 36.70 -7.52 -69.28
CA LEU A 123 37.04 -6.96 -67.97
C LEU A 123 37.96 -7.89 -67.17
N ILE A 124 37.64 -9.19 -67.12
CA ILE A 124 38.47 -10.20 -66.42
C ILE A 124 39.89 -10.25 -67.00
N ILE A 125 40.03 -10.31 -68.33
CA ILE A 125 41.35 -10.33 -69.00
C ILE A 125 42.19 -9.08 -68.69
N ASN A 126 41.55 -7.94 -68.42
CA ASN A 126 42.23 -6.70 -68.04
C ASN A 126 42.38 -6.52 -66.52
N GLY A 127 42.19 -7.56 -65.71
CA GLY A 127 42.46 -7.55 -64.27
C GLY A 127 41.28 -7.07 -63.41
N ALA A 128 40.04 -7.29 -63.86
CA ALA A 128 38.88 -7.12 -62.99
C ALA A 128 38.88 -8.15 -61.84
N ASP A 129 38.61 -7.67 -60.62
CA ASP A 129 38.51 -8.51 -59.42
C ASP A 129 37.21 -9.33 -59.45
N THR A 130 37.33 -10.62 -59.71
CA THR A 130 36.23 -11.61 -59.74
C THR A 130 35.59 -11.84 -58.36
N ASN A 131 36.23 -11.39 -57.29
CA ASN A 131 35.80 -11.53 -55.90
C ASN A 131 35.37 -10.21 -55.26
N ALA A 132 35.30 -9.12 -56.04
CA ALA A 132 34.91 -7.82 -55.53
C ALA A 132 33.52 -7.86 -54.88
N GLN A 133 33.45 -7.52 -53.60
CA GLN A 133 32.17 -7.47 -52.87
C GLN A 133 31.46 -6.12 -52.96
N ASP A 134 30.14 -6.18 -53.17
CA ASP A 134 29.22 -5.04 -53.02
C ASP A 134 28.99 -4.68 -51.53
N LYS A 135 28.13 -3.69 -51.27
CA LYS A 135 27.74 -3.26 -49.92
C LYS A 135 26.92 -4.30 -49.13
N TYR A 136 26.44 -5.36 -49.76
CA TYR A 136 25.76 -6.51 -49.15
C TYR A 136 26.69 -7.74 -49.02
N GLY A 137 27.93 -7.65 -49.48
CA GLY A 137 28.88 -8.78 -49.53
C GLY A 137 28.67 -9.73 -50.71
N SER A 138 27.80 -9.39 -51.66
CA SER A 138 27.58 -10.15 -52.89
C SER A 138 28.83 -10.08 -53.77
N THR A 139 29.20 -11.19 -54.40
CA THR A 139 30.25 -11.24 -55.42
C THR A 139 29.64 -11.35 -56.82
N PRO A 140 30.37 -11.02 -57.91
CA PRO A 140 29.95 -11.28 -59.28
C PRO A 140 29.45 -12.73 -59.49
N LEU A 141 30.06 -13.69 -58.80
CA LEU A 141 29.67 -15.10 -58.83
C LEU A 141 28.25 -15.33 -58.25
N MET A 142 27.92 -14.70 -57.12
CA MET A 142 26.55 -14.74 -56.56
C MET A 142 25.53 -14.05 -57.47
N THR A 143 25.93 -12.95 -58.11
CA THR A 143 25.10 -12.22 -59.08
C THR A 143 24.82 -13.06 -60.33
N ALA A 144 25.80 -13.84 -60.82
CA ALA A 144 25.59 -14.82 -61.89
C ALA A 144 24.61 -15.94 -61.51
N ASN A 145 24.64 -16.42 -60.25
CA ASN A 145 23.64 -17.36 -59.73
C ASN A 145 22.23 -16.73 -59.66
N LYS A 146 22.11 -15.49 -59.19
CA LYS A 146 20.83 -14.74 -59.14
C LYS A 146 20.22 -14.55 -60.54
N LYS A 147 21.04 -14.48 -61.59
CA LYS A 147 20.63 -14.44 -63.00
C LYS A 147 20.39 -15.82 -63.62
N GLU A 148 20.66 -16.90 -62.88
CA GLU A 148 20.59 -18.30 -63.33
C GLU A 148 21.48 -18.61 -64.55
N LYS A 149 22.54 -17.83 -64.77
CA LYS A 149 23.44 -17.96 -65.93
C LYS A 149 24.62 -18.87 -65.60
N ILE A 150 24.41 -20.19 -65.77
CA ILE A 150 25.43 -21.22 -65.54
C ILE A 150 26.74 -20.93 -66.29
N ASP A 151 26.69 -20.38 -67.51
CA ASP A 151 27.91 -20.08 -68.28
C ASP A 151 28.70 -18.90 -67.70
N LEU A 152 28.03 -17.91 -67.09
CA LEU A 152 28.72 -16.85 -66.33
C LEU A 152 29.30 -17.39 -65.02
N VAL A 153 28.60 -18.29 -64.33
CA VAL A 153 29.14 -18.99 -63.15
C VAL A 153 30.42 -19.76 -63.52
N LYS A 154 30.37 -20.59 -64.57
CA LYS A 154 31.54 -21.35 -65.07
C LYS A 154 32.69 -20.42 -65.44
N LEU A 155 32.41 -19.35 -66.17
CA LEU A 155 33.43 -18.37 -66.60
C LEU A 155 34.09 -17.69 -65.38
N LEU A 156 33.31 -17.30 -64.37
CA LEU A 156 33.85 -16.66 -63.17
C LEU A 156 34.69 -17.62 -62.33
N ILE A 157 34.23 -18.85 -62.10
CA ILE A 157 34.99 -19.89 -61.38
C ILE A 157 36.31 -20.20 -62.10
N GLN A 158 36.28 -20.37 -63.44
CA GLN A 158 37.48 -20.58 -64.26
C GLN A 158 38.49 -19.43 -64.18
N ASN A 159 38.07 -18.24 -63.76
CA ASN A 159 38.91 -17.05 -63.59
C ASN A 159 39.05 -16.65 -62.11
N GLY A 160 39.06 -17.63 -61.20
CA GLY A 160 39.45 -17.43 -59.80
C GLY A 160 38.39 -16.83 -58.89
N ALA A 161 37.11 -16.87 -59.27
CA ALA A 161 36.04 -16.52 -58.35
C ALA A 161 35.92 -17.56 -57.21
N ASP A 162 35.93 -17.07 -55.97
CA ASP A 162 35.84 -17.84 -54.74
C ASP A 162 34.41 -18.36 -54.51
N VAL A 163 34.24 -19.66 -54.65
CA VAL A 163 32.98 -20.39 -54.40
C VAL A 163 32.57 -20.39 -52.92
N ASN A 164 33.48 -20.04 -52.01
CA ASN A 164 33.28 -20.02 -50.56
C ASN A 164 33.10 -18.61 -49.97
N ALA A 165 33.17 -17.57 -50.81
CA ALA A 165 32.90 -16.20 -50.41
C ALA A 165 31.51 -16.08 -49.74
N LYS A 166 31.44 -15.33 -48.64
CA LYS A 166 30.22 -15.14 -47.84
C LYS A 166 29.73 -13.70 -47.96
N ASN A 167 28.43 -13.54 -48.17
CA ASN A 167 27.78 -12.23 -48.09
C ASN A 167 27.51 -11.82 -46.62
N LYS A 168 26.91 -10.65 -46.39
CA LYS A 168 26.61 -10.14 -45.03
C LYS A 168 25.59 -10.98 -44.25
N ASP A 169 24.81 -11.83 -44.90
CA ASP A 169 23.95 -12.83 -44.24
C ASP A 169 24.71 -14.13 -43.90
N ALA A 170 26.04 -14.15 -44.05
CA ALA A 170 26.92 -15.33 -43.97
C ALA A 170 26.60 -16.44 -44.99
N LYS A 171 25.94 -16.13 -46.10
CA LYS A 171 25.55 -17.11 -47.14
C LYS A 171 26.64 -17.24 -48.21
N THR A 172 26.98 -18.47 -48.55
CA THR A 172 27.79 -18.83 -49.72
C THR A 172 26.92 -18.94 -50.97
N ILE A 173 27.53 -18.95 -52.16
CA ILE A 173 26.80 -19.27 -53.41
C ILE A 173 26.16 -20.66 -53.36
N LEU A 174 26.79 -21.64 -52.71
CA LEU A 174 26.21 -22.99 -52.54
C LEU A 174 24.85 -22.95 -51.81
N PHE A 175 24.73 -22.12 -50.76
CA PHE A 175 23.43 -21.89 -50.10
C PHE A 175 22.44 -21.13 -51.00
N LEU A 176 22.89 -20.19 -51.83
CA LEU A 176 22.01 -19.48 -52.75
C LEU A 176 21.51 -20.39 -53.88
N ALA A 177 22.32 -21.33 -54.35
CA ALA A 177 21.94 -22.34 -55.33
C ALA A 177 20.92 -23.36 -54.77
N LEU A 178 20.92 -23.64 -53.46
CA LEU A 178 19.83 -24.39 -52.81
C LEU A 178 18.48 -23.69 -52.88
N LYS A 179 18.41 -22.36 -53.04
CA LYS A 179 17.13 -21.65 -53.15
C LYS A 179 16.53 -21.75 -54.55
N THR A 180 17.39 -21.70 -55.57
CA THR A 180 16.99 -21.93 -56.97
C THR A 180 16.84 -23.42 -57.29
N LEU A 181 17.37 -24.31 -56.43
CA LEU A 181 17.33 -25.77 -56.54
C LEU A 181 17.91 -26.31 -57.86
N ASN A 182 18.82 -25.55 -58.46
CA ASN A 182 19.51 -25.95 -59.67
C ASN A 182 20.55 -27.02 -59.35
N LYS A 183 20.18 -28.29 -59.52
CA LYS A 183 21.01 -29.46 -59.23
C LYS A 183 22.38 -29.40 -59.92
N ASP A 184 22.42 -29.04 -61.20
CA ASP A 184 23.66 -29.05 -61.99
C ASP A 184 24.60 -27.91 -61.56
N LEU A 185 24.05 -26.78 -61.13
CA LEU A 185 24.81 -25.70 -60.48
C LEU A 185 25.36 -26.13 -59.12
N ILE A 186 24.58 -26.83 -58.30
CA ILE A 186 25.04 -27.34 -57.00
C ILE A 186 26.15 -28.38 -57.19
N GLU A 187 26.00 -29.31 -58.14
CA GLU A 187 27.04 -30.27 -58.52
C GLU A 187 28.31 -29.57 -59.03
N LEU A 188 28.18 -28.56 -59.89
CA LEU A 188 29.31 -27.75 -60.37
C LEU A 188 30.05 -27.05 -59.22
N LEU A 189 29.33 -26.43 -58.28
CA LEU A 189 29.93 -25.70 -57.17
C LEU A 189 30.70 -26.64 -56.23
N ILE A 190 30.13 -27.78 -55.90
CA ILE A 190 30.78 -28.79 -55.06
C ILE A 190 32.04 -29.35 -55.75
N GLN A 191 31.97 -29.66 -57.05
CA GLN A 191 33.13 -30.10 -57.84
C GLN A 191 34.27 -29.06 -57.91
N ASN A 192 33.96 -27.77 -57.73
CA ASN A 192 34.93 -26.68 -57.71
C ASN A 192 35.31 -26.24 -56.27
N GLY A 193 35.07 -27.09 -55.26
CA GLY A 193 35.56 -26.88 -53.90
C GLY A 193 34.65 -26.03 -53.00
N ALA A 194 33.36 -25.94 -53.29
CA ALA A 194 32.40 -25.31 -52.39
C ALA A 194 32.24 -26.12 -51.08
N ASP A 195 32.44 -25.46 -49.95
CA ASP A 195 32.40 -26.05 -48.61
C ASP A 195 30.96 -26.40 -48.21
N VAL A 196 30.69 -27.71 -48.16
CA VAL A 196 29.42 -28.31 -47.73
C VAL A 196 29.21 -28.28 -46.21
N ASN A 197 30.22 -27.91 -45.41
CA ASN A 197 30.11 -27.84 -43.95
C ASN A 197 29.91 -26.42 -43.42
N THR A 198 30.05 -25.39 -44.25
CA THR A 198 29.83 -24.00 -43.81
C THR A 198 28.41 -23.84 -43.23
N PRO A 199 28.28 -23.46 -41.95
CA PRO A 199 26.99 -23.22 -41.33
C PRO A 199 26.45 -21.84 -41.73
N ILE A 200 25.13 -21.74 -41.88
CA ILE A 200 24.42 -20.47 -42.12
C ILE A 200 23.46 -20.16 -40.98
N GLY A 201 23.32 -18.87 -40.65
CA GLY A 201 22.34 -18.35 -39.68
C GLY A 201 22.40 -19.03 -38.31
N ASP A 202 21.49 -19.98 -38.07
CA ASP A 202 21.33 -20.71 -36.81
C ASP A 202 22.14 -22.01 -36.70
N GLY A 203 23.23 -22.12 -37.47
CA GLY A 203 24.11 -23.29 -37.46
C GLY A 203 23.72 -24.36 -38.48
N TYR A 204 22.72 -24.11 -39.33
CA TYR A 204 22.29 -25.08 -40.34
C TYR A 204 23.36 -25.28 -41.42
N THR A 205 23.75 -26.52 -41.68
CA THR A 205 24.57 -26.90 -42.85
C THR A 205 23.67 -27.17 -44.07
N ILE A 206 24.26 -27.29 -45.27
CA ILE A 206 23.51 -27.72 -46.47
C ILE A 206 22.84 -29.08 -46.25
N LEU A 207 23.49 -30.03 -45.57
CA LEU A 207 22.91 -31.34 -45.29
C LEU A 207 21.61 -31.23 -44.45
N MET A 208 21.60 -30.39 -43.42
CA MET A 208 20.41 -30.13 -42.60
C MET A 208 19.28 -29.46 -43.39
N LEU A 209 19.62 -28.50 -44.25
CA LEU A 209 18.65 -27.78 -45.08
C LEU A 209 18.02 -28.73 -46.11
N VAL A 210 18.80 -29.64 -46.70
CA VAL A 210 18.28 -30.67 -47.60
C VAL A 210 17.32 -31.60 -46.89
N VAL A 211 17.65 -32.06 -45.67
CA VAL A 211 16.73 -32.85 -44.83
C VAL A 211 15.46 -32.07 -44.52
N LEU A 212 15.55 -30.81 -44.08
CA LEU A 212 14.37 -29.96 -43.81
C LEU A 212 13.48 -29.81 -45.05
N GLY A 213 14.08 -29.52 -46.21
CA GLY A 213 13.38 -29.31 -47.48
C GLY A 213 12.72 -30.55 -48.08
N SER A 214 12.97 -31.74 -47.53
CA SER A 214 12.18 -32.95 -47.84
C SER A 214 10.72 -32.86 -47.36
N SER A 215 10.40 -31.90 -46.49
CA SER A 215 9.05 -31.61 -46.01
C SER A 215 8.48 -30.32 -46.62
N LYS A 216 7.15 -30.25 -46.81
CA LYS A 216 6.48 -29.04 -47.34
C LYS A 216 6.75 -27.81 -46.47
N GLU A 217 6.82 -27.99 -45.16
CA GLU A 217 7.01 -26.89 -44.21
C GLU A 217 8.48 -26.44 -44.12
N GLY A 218 9.43 -27.38 -44.11
CA GLY A 218 10.85 -27.06 -44.19
C GLY A 218 11.22 -26.42 -45.53
N LEU A 219 10.61 -26.83 -46.65
CA LEU A 219 10.82 -26.19 -47.95
C LEU A 219 10.38 -24.71 -47.93
N LYS A 220 9.19 -24.40 -47.40
CA LYS A 220 8.75 -23.00 -47.19
C LYS A 220 9.75 -22.21 -46.33
N LYS A 221 10.27 -22.80 -45.25
CA LYS A 221 11.25 -22.17 -44.35
C LYS A 221 12.55 -21.82 -45.10
N ILE A 222 12.95 -22.63 -46.08
CA ILE A 222 14.15 -22.42 -46.91
C ILE A 222 13.92 -21.35 -47.99
N THR A 223 12.83 -21.45 -48.75
CA THR A 223 12.60 -20.53 -49.87
C THR A 223 12.14 -19.13 -49.39
N LYS A 224 11.41 -19.06 -48.26
CA LYS A 224 10.69 -17.86 -47.76
C LYS A 224 9.57 -17.36 -48.71
N GLU A 225 9.08 -18.21 -49.60
CA GLU A 225 8.00 -17.87 -50.52
C GLU A 225 6.66 -17.81 -49.77
N LYS A 226 5.92 -16.70 -49.94
CA LYS A 226 4.60 -16.45 -49.31
C LYS A 226 3.41 -16.97 -50.12
N SER A 227 3.64 -17.44 -51.34
CA SER A 227 2.61 -17.77 -52.31
C SER A 227 2.08 -19.20 -52.20
N ASP A 228 0.87 -19.41 -52.72
CA ASP A 228 0.37 -20.71 -53.15
C ASP A 228 1.25 -21.22 -54.31
N LEU A 229 2.35 -21.86 -53.97
CA LEU A 229 3.24 -22.52 -54.91
C LEU A 229 2.52 -23.72 -55.56
N ASP A 230 2.54 -23.78 -56.89
CA ASP A 230 1.89 -24.84 -57.65
C ASP A 230 2.30 -26.26 -57.19
N SER A 231 1.30 -27.15 -57.13
CA SER A 231 1.48 -28.46 -56.50
C SER A 231 2.53 -29.36 -57.17
N GLU A 232 2.86 -29.08 -58.43
CA GLU A 232 3.79 -29.87 -59.25
C GLU A 232 5.25 -29.40 -59.07
N VAL A 233 5.49 -28.09 -59.09
CA VAL A 233 6.80 -27.50 -58.81
C VAL A 233 7.23 -27.79 -57.36
N ILE A 234 6.31 -27.77 -56.39
CA ILE A 234 6.61 -28.24 -55.02
C ILE A 234 7.04 -29.71 -55.03
N LYS A 235 6.32 -30.59 -55.73
CA LYS A 235 6.62 -32.04 -55.77
C LYS A 235 8.01 -32.30 -56.35
N GLU A 236 8.37 -31.64 -57.45
CA GLU A 236 9.69 -31.78 -58.07
C GLU A 236 10.81 -31.29 -57.13
N LYS A 237 10.63 -30.09 -56.55
CA LYS A 237 11.57 -29.51 -55.56
C LYS A 237 11.75 -30.43 -54.33
N MET A 238 10.66 -30.95 -53.78
CA MET A 238 10.69 -31.91 -52.67
C MET A 238 11.29 -33.26 -53.09
N ALA A 239 11.06 -33.73 -54.32
CA ALA A 239 11.63 -34.99 -54.83
C ALA A 239 13.16 -34.92 -54.95
N LEU A 240 13.71 -33.75 -55.32
CA LEU A 240 15.17 -33.54 -55.30
C LEU A 240 15.72 -33.57 -53.87
N LEU A 241 15.10 -32.85 -52.93
CA LEU A 241 15.60 -32.73 -51.55
C LEU A 241 15.37 -33.98 -50.68
N SER A 242 14.31 -34.74 -50.95
CA SER A 242 14.09 -36.08 -50.38
C SER A 242 14.97 -37.16 -51.03
N SER A 243 15.70 -36.84 -52.11
CA SER A 243 16.53 -37.82 -52.82
C SER A 243 17.73 -38.25 -51.99
N VAL A 244 17.75 -39.53 -51.61
CA VAL A 244 18.91 -40.18 -50.99
C VAL A 244 20.17 -40.04 -51.86
N LYS A 245 20.04 -39.95 -53.20
CA LYS A 245 21.17 -39.70 -54.10
C LYS A 245 21.81 -38.33 -53.87
N PHE A 246 21.02 -37.31 -53.55
CA PHE A 246 21.51 -35.95 -53.30
C PHE A 246 22.18 -35.84 -51.92
N LEU A 247 21.62 -36.49 -50.88
CA LEU A 247 22.31 -36.62 -49.60
C LEU A 247 23.62 -37.40 -49.74
N LYS A 248 23.61 -38.51 -50.49
CA LYS A 248 24.81 -39.31 -50.76
C LYS A 248 25.91 -38.47 -51.43
N MET A 249 25.54 -37.64 -52.40
CA MET A 249 26.48 -36.73 -53.06
C MET A 249 27.10 -35.74 -52.06
N LEU A 250 26.32 -35.13 -51.16
CA LEU A 250 26.86 -34.22 -50.14
C LEU A 250 27.84 -34.93 -49.19
N ILE A 251 27.45 -36.09 -48.66
CA ILE A 251 28.29 -36.88 -47.75
C ILE A 251 29.58 -37.36 -48.43
N GLN A 252 29.50 -37.80 -49.69
CA GLN A 252 30.68 -38.19 -50.49
C GLN A 252 31.63 -37.02 -50.78
N ASN A 253 31.16 -35.78 -50.74
CA ASN A 253 31.99 -34.57 -50.84
C ASN A 253 32.30 -33.95 -49.47
N GLY A 254 32.23 -34.75 -48.39
CA GLY A 254 32.74 -34.39 -47.07
C GLY A 254 31.74 -33.72 -46.12
N ALA A 255 30.43 -33.75 -46.41
CA ALA A 255 29.43 -33.21 -45.49
C ALA A 255 29.36 -34.03 -44.18
N ASP A 256 29.62 -33.38 -43.05
CA ASP A 256 29.58 -34.03 -41.73
C ASP A 256 28.13 -34.24 -41.29
N VAL A 257 27.76 -35.53 -41.24
CA VAL A 257 26.46 -36.04 -40.81
C VAL A 257 26.13 -35.67 -39.35
N ASN A 258 27.16 -35.40 -38.54
CA ASN A 258 27.07 -35.17 -37.10
C ASN A 258 27.19 -33.70 -36.69
N THR A 259 27.26 -32.76 -37.63
CA THR A 259 27.21 -31.33 -37.28
C THR A 259 25.92 -31.02 -36.52
N GLN A 260 26.00 -30.09 -35.57
CA GLN A 260 24.88 -29.62 -34.76
C GLN A 260 24.56 -28.16 -35.06
N ASP A 261 23.27 -27.82 -35.11
CA ASP A 261 22.82 -26.42 -35.15
C ASP A 261 22.97 -25.75 -33.76
N LYS A 262 22.61 -24.46 -33.62
CA LYS A 262 22.68 -23.73 -32.33
C LYS A 262 21.86 -24.36 -31.19
N ASN A 263 20.88 -25.22 -31.50
CA ASN A 263 20.06 -25.93 -30.51
C ASN A 263 20.55 -27.37 -30.28
N GLY A 264 21.62 -27.81 -30.93
CA GLY A 264 22.13 -29.17 -30.86
C GLY A 264 21.52 -30.14 -31.87
N PHE A 265 20.64 -29.69 -32.78
CA PHE A 265 19.99 -30.58 -33.75
C PHE A 265 20.98 -31.05 -34.82
N THR A 266 21.04 -32.37 -35.04
CA THR A 266 21.74 -33.00 -36.17
C THR A 266 20.80 -33.23 -37.36
N ALA A 267 21.37 -33.54 -38.53
CA ALA A 267 20.58 -33.96 -39.70
C ALA A 267 19.67 -35.17 -39.39
N LEU A 268 20.12 -36.10 -38.53
CA LEU A 268 19.33 -37.24 -38.07
C LEU A 268 18.07 -36.79 -37.30
N MET A 269 18.23 -35.88 -36.34
CA MET A 269 17.11 -35.39 -35.51
C MET A 269 16.07 -34.63 -36.34
N LEU A 270 16.50 -33.93 -37.39
CA LEU A 270 15.60 -33.26 -38.33
C LEU A 270 14.82 -34.29 -39.18
N ALA A 271 15.48 -35.35 -39.66
CA ALA A 271 14.80 -36.43 -40.38
C ALA A 271 13.80 -37.20 -39.50
N VAL A 272 14.13 -37.36 -38.21
CA VAL A 272 13.24 -37.92 -37.19
C VAL A 272 12.01 -37.04 -36.98
N ALA A 273 12.17 -35.72 -36.77
CA ALA A 273 11.05 -34.79 -36.54
C ALA A 273 10.10 -34.65 -37.75
N ILE A 274 10.60 -34.92 -38.96
CA ILE A 274 9.80 -34.94 -40.20
C ILE A 274 9.05 -36.27 -40.39
N GLY A 275 9.47 -37.34 -39.72
CA GLY A 275 8.90 -38.69 -39.92
C GLY A 275 9.48 -39.44 -41.12
N HIS A 276 10.67 -39.06 -41.62
CA HIS A 276 11.20 -39.56 -42.90
C HIS A 276 12.12 -40.78 -42.73
N SER A 277 11.53 -41.95 -42.44
CA SER A 277 12.25 -43.19 -42.08
C SER A 277 13.42 -43.58 -42.99
N ASN A 278 13.27 -43.45 -44.32
CA ASN A 278 14.35 -43.77 -45.27
C ASN A 278 15.57 -42.86 -45.13
N MET A 279 15.37 -41.58 -44.77
CA MET A 279 16.46 -40.66 -44.46
C MET A 279 17.08 -40.95 -43.10
N VAL A 280 16.28 -41.33 -42.09
CA VAL A 280 16.78 -41.78 -40.79
C VAL A 280 17.72 -42.98 -40.96
N GLU A 281 17.28 -44.04 -41.65
CA GLU A 281 18.13 -45.19 -41.95
C GLU A 281 19.39 -44.77 -42.74
N PHE A 282 19.24 -43.98 -43.81
CA PHE A 282 20.37 -43.57 -44.63
C PHE A 282 21.43 -42.78 -43.84
N LEU A 283 21.01 -41.81 -43.01
CA LEU A 283 21.93 -41.01 -42.20
C LEU A 283 22.68 -41.90 -41.18
N ILE A 284 21.98 -42.83 -40.53
CA ILE A 284 22.59 -43.80 -39.60
C ILE A 284 23.65 -44.67 -40.31
N HIS A 285 23.33 -45.23 -41.48
CA HIS A 285 24.28 -46.03 -42.28
C HIS A 285 25.51 -45.22 -42.76
N ASN A 286 25.43 -43.88 -42.78
CA ASN A 286 26.54 -42.98 -43.09
C ASN A 286 27.17 -42.35 -41.84
N GLY A 287 26.99 -42.96 -40.65
CA GLY A 287 27.71 -42.59 -39.44
C GLY A 287 27.04 -41.52 -38.57
N ALA A 288 25.72 -41.32 -38.69
CA ALA A 288 24.99 -40.47 -37.74
C ALA A 288 25.01 -41.07 -36.32
N LYS A 289 25.48 -40.30 -35.35
CA LYS A 289 25.53 -40.65 -33.93
C LYS A 289 24.12 -40.63 -33.32
N VAL A 290 23.50 -41.80 -33.27
CA VAL A 290 22.12 -42.02 -32.80
C VAL A 290 21.85 -41.42 -31.40
N ASN A 291 22.81 -41.52 -30.49
CA ASN A 291 22.71 -41.06 -29.09
C ASN A 291 23.22 -39.63 -28.86
N THR A 292 23.35 -38.82 -29.92
CA THR A 292 23.64 -37.40 -29.75
C THR A 292 22.48 -36.74 -29.00
N GLN A 293 22.80 -35.86 -28.05
CA GLN A 293 21.81 -35.05 -27.34
C GLN A 293 21.72 -33.65 -27.98
N TYR A 294 20.50 -33.13 -28.11
CA TYR A 294 20.25 -31.71 -28.36
C TYR A 294 19.93 -30.98 -27.04
N LYS A 295 19.68 -29.67 -27.09
CA LYS A 295 19.33 -28.87 -25.90
C LYS A 295 18.19 -29.52 -25.10
N TYR A 296 18.28 -29.47 -23.77
CA TYR A 296 17.47 -30.24 -22.83
C TYR A 296 17.87 -31.72 -22.74
N GLY A 297 19.07 -32.11 -23.20
CA GLY A 297 19.59 -33.47 -23.11
C GLY A 297 18.83 -34.52 -23.96
N ALA A 298 17.84 -34.12 -24.74
CA ALA A 298 16.97 -35.04 -25.46
C ALA A 298 17.70 -35.72 -26.63
N THR A 299 17.43 -37.00 -26.86
CA THR A 299 18.01 -37.80 -27.96
C THR A 299 17.08 -37.89 -29.17
N ALA A 300 17.59 -38.43 -30.28
CA ALA A 300 16.77 -38.76 -31.44
C ALA A 300 15.60 -39.72 -31.09
N LEU A 301 15.78 -40.62 -30.12
CA LEU A 301 14.73 -41.54 -29.65
C LEU A 301 13.59 -40.81 -28.94
N ILE A 302 13.93 -39.92 -28.00
CA ILE A 302 12.95 -39.07 -27.29
C ILE A 302 12.20 -38.18 -28.29
N ASN A 303 12.89 -37.63 -29.30
CA ASN A 303 12.27 -36.84 -30.36
C ASN A 303 11.26 -37.65 -31.20
N ALA A 304 11.60 -38.89 -31.57
CA ALA A 304 10.68 -39.79 -32.31
C ALA A 304 9.40 -40.10 -31.51
N ILE A 305 9.51 -40.29 -30.19
CA ILE A 305 8.39 -40.43 -29.26
C ILE A 305 7.61 -39.11 -29.16
N GLY A 306 8.31 -37.98 -29.14
CA GLY A 306 7.78 -36.62 -29.25
C GLY A 306 6.76 -36.48 -30.39
N HIS A 307 7.17 -36.87 -31.59
CA HIS A 307 6.38 -36.79 -32.83
C HIS A 307 5.50 -38.02 -33.13
N LYS A 308 5.42 -39.00 -32.22
CA LYS A 308 4.63 -40.25 -32.37
C LYS A 308 5.05 -41.16 -33.56
N HIS A 309 6.31 -41.10 -33.99
CA HIS A 309 6.81 -41.89 -35.13
C HIS A 309 7.28 -43.29 -34.70
N ALA A 310 6.32 -44.20 -34.49
CA ALA A 310 6.58 -45.54 -33.96
C ALA A 310 7.59 -46.38 -34.77
N ASP A 311 7.60 -46.27 -36.10
CA ASP A 311 8.55 -47.03 -36.93
C ASP A 311 9.97 -46.46 -36.87
N ILE A 312 10.11 -45.14 -36.66
CA ILE A 312 11.41 -44.50 -36.42
C ILE A 312 11.96 -44.89 -35.05
N VAL A 313 11.11 -45.03 -34.03
CA VAL A 313 11.52 -45.59 -32.72
C VAL A 313 12.14 -46.98 -32.89
N LYS A 314 11.51 -47.87 -33.67
CA LYS A 314 12.04 -49.21 -33.98
C LYS A 314 13.37 -49.14 -34.72
N ILE A 315 13.49 -48.25 -35.72
CA ILE A 315 14.72 -48.04 -36.50
C ILE A 315 15.87 -47.56 -35.61
N LEU A 316 15.63 -46.57 -34.75
CA LEU A 316 16.63 -46.00 -33.87
C LEU A 316 17.14 -47.05 -32.88
N ILE A 317 16.25 -47.78 -32.20
CA ILE A 317 16.62 -48.83 -31.24
C ILE A 317 17.39 -49.98 -31.91
N LYS A 318 16.93 -50.44 -33.08
CA LYS A 318 17.66 -51.44 -33.89
C LYS A 318 19.08 -51.02 -34.25
N ASN A 319 19.35 -49.71 -34.32
CA ASN A 319 20.67 -49.13 -34.62
C ASN A 319 21.40 -48.59 -33.37
N GLY A 320 21.08 -49.11 -32.19
CA GLY A 320 21.83 -48.80 -30.96
C GLY A 320 21.45 -47.48 -30.29
N ALA A 321 20.21 -47.01 -30.48
CA ALA A 321 19.67 -45.97 -29.60
C ALA A 321 19.63 -46.46 -28.16
N ASP A 322 20.20 -45.67 -27.25
CA ASP A 322 20.12 -45.92 -25.82
C ASP A 322 18.68 -45.63 -25.34
N VAL A 323 17.98 -46.70 -24.98
CA VAL A 323 16.59 -46.67 -24.49
C VAL A 323 16.49 -45.97 -23.12
N ASN A 324 17.58 -45.99 -22.36
CA ASN A 324 17.68 -45.44 -21.01
C ASN A 324 18.36 -44.07 -20.96
N ALA A 325 18.68 -43.49 -22.13
CA ALA A 325 19.22 -42.15 -22.21
C ALA A 325 18.25 -41.14 -21.55
N GLN A 326 18.77 -40.43 -20.54
CA GLN A 326 18.05 -39.40 -19.80
C GLN A 326 18.25 -38.02 -20.42
N ASP A 327 17.19 -37.22 -20.40
CA ASP A 327 17.23 -35.80 -20.75
C ASP A 327 17.81 -34.93 -19.60
N GLU A 328 17.84 -33.60 -19.76
CA GLU A 328 18.29 -32.68 -18.71
C GLU A 328 17.38 -32.66 -17.46
N HIS A 329 16.21 -33.29 -17.49
CA HIS A 329 15.31 -33.49 -16.35
C HIS A 329 15.41 -34.91 -15.76
N GLY A 330 16.18 -35.82 -16.35
CA GLY A 330 16.26 -37.24 -15.95
C GLY A 330 15.21 -38.13 -16.63
N LEU A 331 14.42 -37.60 -17.55
CA LEU A 331 13.34 -38.32 -18.21
C LEU A 331 13.88 -39.31 -19.25
N THR A 332 13.46 -40.57 -19.15
CA THR A 332 13.78 -41.62 -20.14
C THR A 332 12.71 -41.69 -21.24
N ALA A 333 13.03 -42.39 -22.33
CA ALA A 333 12.07 -42.72 -23.38
C ALA A 333 10.79 -43.38 -22.83
N LEU A 334 10.92 -44.27 -21.83
CA LEU A 334 9.79 -44.96 -21.21
C LEU A 334 8.82 -43.99 -20.52
N MET A 335 9.34 -43.04 -19.73
CA MET A 335 8.52 -42.03 -19.03
C MET A 335 7.69 -41.20 -20.01
N TYR A 336 8.30 -40.71 -21.10
CA TYR A 336 7.59 -39.96 -22.14
C TYR A 336 6.48 -40.76 -22.84
N VAL A 337 6.63 -42.09 -22.95
CA VAL A 337 5.61 -42.97 -23.55
C VAL A 337 4.47 -43.23 -22.57
N VAL A 338 4.76 -43.42 -21.28
CA VAL A 338 3.75 -43.56 -20.22
C VAL A 338 2.92 -42.28 -20.09
N MET A 339 3.55 -41.11 -20.05
CA MET A 339 2.86 -39.80 -20.03
C MET A 339 1.94 -39.55 -21.24
N LYS A 340 2.11 -40.33 -22.32
CA LYS A 340 1.30 -40.27 -23.55
C LYS A 340 0.28 -41.39 -23.67
N SER A 341 0.22 -42.32 -22.71
CA SER A 341 -0.77 -43.41 -22.68
C SER A 341 -0.67 -44.36 -23.88
N HIS A 342 0.54 -44.65 -24.33
CA HIS A 342 0.81 -45.48 -25.51
C HIS A 342 1.27 -46.91 -25.11
N ALA A 343 0.36 -47.74 -24.57
CA ALA A 343 0.69 -49.06 -23.99
C ALA A 343 1.55 -49.99 -24.88
N SER A 344 1.23 -50.15 -26.18
CA SER A 344 2.04 -51.00 -27.08
C SER A 344 3.46 -50.49 -27.30
N MET A 345 3.72 -49.20 -27.06
CA MET A 345 5.08 -48.64 -27.09
C MET A 345 5.78 -48.78 -25.74
N VAL A 346 5.06 -48.76 -24.61
CA VAL A 346 5.59 -49.14 -23.29
C VAL A 346 6.14 -50.55 -23.36
N GLU A 347 5.32 -51.51 -23.79
CA GLU A 347 5.69 -52.91 -23.99
C GLU A 347 6.91 -53.06 -24.93
N PHE A 348 6.94 -52.31 -26.04
CA PHE A 348 8.06 -52.34 -26.98
C PHE A 348 9.36 -51.83 -26.37
N LEU A 349 9.33 -50.71 -25.62
CA LEU A 349 10.54 -50.17 -24.98
C LEU A 349 11.07 -51.11 -23.89
N ILE A 350 10.19 -51.66 -23.04
CA ILE A 350 10.56 -52.64 -22.00
C ILE A 350 11.22 -53.87 -22.63
N LYS A 351 10.64 -54.42 -23.71
CA LYS A 351 11.22 -55.55 -24.48
C LYS A 351 12.58 -55.24 -25.12
N ASN A 352 12.96 -53.97 -25.23
CA ASN A 352 14.27 -53.53 -25.72
C ASN A 352 15.18 -53.00 -24.59
N GLY A 353 14.90 -53.34 -23.34
CA GLY A 353 15.77 -53.05 -22.20
C GLY A 353 15.56 -51.68 -21.55
N ALA A 354 14.36 -51.09 -21.67
CA ALA A 354 13.99 -49.94 -20.86
C ALA A 354 13.99 -50.29 -19.36
N ASP A 355 14.72 -49.51 -18.56
CA ASP A 355 14.70 -49.59 -17.11
C ASP A 355 13.39 -48.98 -16.58
N VAL A 356 12.50 -49.85 -16.10
CA VAL A 356 11.21 -49.49 -15.50
C VAL A 356 11.36 -48.71 -14.18
N ASN A 357 12.51 -48.85 -13.52
CA ASN A 357 12.85 -48.25 -12.23
C ASN A 357 13.76 -47.02 -12.33
N ALA A 358 14.12 -46.62 -13.56
CA ALA A 358 14.83 -45.36 -13.78
C ALA A 358 14.05 -44.20 -13.13
N GLN A 359 14.78 -43.31 -12.47
CA GLN A 359 14.22 -42.14 -11.79
C GLN A 359 14.62 -40.85 -12.50
N ASP A 360 13.67 -39.92 -12.62
CA ASP A 360 13.97 -38.56 -13.04
C ASP A 360 14.77 -37.79 -11.97
N LYS A 361 15.13 -36.53 -12.23
CA LYS A 361 15.81 -35.67 -11.24
C LYS A 361 14.95 -35.38 -10.00
N ASN A 362 13.68 -35.76 -9.97
CA ASN A 362 12.78 -35.67 -8.82
C ASN A 362 12.51 -37.04 -8.15
N GLY A 363 13.20 -38.12 -8.54
CA GLY A 363 12.98 -39.45 -7.98
C GLY A 363 11.73 -40.16 -8.53
N VAL A 364 11.09 -39.62 -9.56
CA VAL A 364 9.84 -40.11 -10.14
C VAL A 364 10.14 -41.21 -11.15
N THR A 365 9.51 -42.38 -10.99
CA THR A 365 9.64 -43.52 -11.92
C THR A 365 8.57 -43.50 -13.01
N ALA A 366 8.73 -44.35 -14.03
CA ALA A 366 7.72 -44.53 -15.08
C ALA A 366 6.32 -44.84 -14.51
N LEU A 367 6.24 -45.65 -13.46
CA LEU A 367 4.99 -46.01 -12.77
C LEU A 367 4.24 -44.81 -12.17
N MET A 368 4.98 -43.79 -11.71
CA MET A 368 4.41 -42.55 -11.14
C MET A 368 3.97 -41.54 -12.20
N TYR A 369 4.32 -41.74 -13.49
CA TYR A 369 3.95 -40.84 -14.58
C TYR A 369 2.62 -41.21 -15.27
N VAL A 370 1.91 -42.24 -14.80
CA VAL A 370 0.57 -42.61 -15.28
C VAL A 370 -0.41 -41.48 -14.96
N LYS A 371 -1.12 -40.96 -15.97
CA LYS A 371 -1.96 -39.75 -15.85
C LYS A 371 -3.46 -39.96 -16.01
N ASN A 372 -3.89 -41.06 -16.64
CA ASN A 372 -5.30 -41.34 -16.80
C ASN A 372 -5.68 -42.55 -15.95
N LYS A 373 -6.81 -42.45 -15.24
CA LYS A 373 -7.40 -43.55 -14.45
C LYS A 373 -7.63 -44.84 -15.26
N ASP A 374 -7.79 -44.73 -16.57
CA ASP A 374 -8.10 -45.84 -17.49
C ASP A 374 -6.83 -46.54 -18.02
N ASP A 375 -5.63 -46.00 -17.75
CA ASP A 375 -4.33 -46.55 -18.21
C ASP A 375 -3.84 -47.75 -17.35
N ILE A 376 -4.76 -48.52 -16.75
CA ILE A 376 -4.43 -49.66 -15.88
C ILE A 376 -3.52 -50.69 -16.57
N SER A 377 -3.71 -50.92 -17.88
CA SER A 377 -2.83 -51.80 -18.68
C SER A 377 -1.37 -51.36 -18.72
N ILE A 378 -1.07 -50.07 -18.54
CA ILE A 378 0.32 -49.56 -18.44
C ILE A 378 0.89 -49.85 -17.05
N VAL A 379 0.07 -49.73 -16.00
CA VAL A 379 0.43 -50.09 -14.61
C VAL A 379 0.75 -51.59 -14.54
N GLU A 380 -0.12 -52.43 -15.09
CA GLU A 380 0.05 -53.88 -15.21
C GLU A 380 1.37 -54.21 -15.92
N LEU A 381 1.58 -53.69 -17.15
CA LEU A 381 2.81 -53.90 -17.91
C LEU A 381 4.10 -53.49 -17.17
N LEU A 382 4.06 -52.39 -16.40
CA LEU A 382 5.23 -51.95 -15.64
C LEU A 382 5.52 -52.88 -14.45
N VAL A 383 4.50 -53.22 -13.67
CA VAL A 383 4.64 -54.07 -12.47
C VAL A 383 5.00 -55.51 -12.84
N GLU A 384 4.39 -56.08 -13.89
CA GLU A 384 4.77 -57.40 -14.44
C GLU A 384 6.24 -57.46 -14.89
N ASN A 385 6.82 -56.32 -15.26
CA ASN A 385 8.23 -56.19 -15.65
C ASN A 385 9.11 -55.66 -14.50
N ILE A 386 8.72 -55.92 -13.25
CA ILE A 386 9.52 -55.68 -12.03
C ILE A 386 9.71 -54.18 -11.73
N ALA A 387 8.68 -53.36 -11.97
CA ALA A 387 8.63 -52.01 -11.42
C ALA A 387 8.47 -52.05 -9.89
N ASP A 388 9.34 -51.34 -9.17
CA ASP A 388 9.29 -51.20 -7.72
C ASP A 388 8.17 -50.23 -7.31
N VAL A 389 7.03 -50.80 -6.93
CA VAL A 389 5.83 -50.12 -6.43
C VAL A 389 6.09 -49.26 -5.19
N ASN A 390 7.18 -49.51 -4.47
CA ASN A 390 7.56 -48.87 -3.20
C ASN A 390 8.65 -47.81 -3.35
N THR A 391 9.13 -47.53 -4.57
CA THR A 391 10.02 -46.41 -4.81
C THR A 391 9.39 -45.10 -4.33
N GLN A 392 10.17 -44.28 -3.64
CA GLN A 392 9.77 -42.95 -3.19
C GLN A 392 10.42 -41.86 -4.04
N ASN A 393 9.63 -40.87 -4.46
CA ASN A 393 10.17 -39.67 -5.11
C ASN A 393 10.83 -38.71 -4.09
N LYS A 394 11.33 -37.55 -4.55
CA LYS A 394 11.97 -36.53 -3.69
C LYS A 394 11.07 -35.93 -2.61
N ASN A 395 9.76 -36.11 -2.68
CA ASN A 395 8.80 -35.73 -1.64
C ASN A 395 8.41 -36.92 -0.74
N GLY A 396 8.99 -38.10 -0.95
CA GLY A 396 8.63 -39.34 -0.25
C GLY A 396 7.37 -40.03 -0.80
N ALA A 397 6.74 -39.49 -1.85
CA ALA A 397 5.51 -40.07 -2.36
C ALA A 397 5.79 -41.34 -3.17
N THR A 398 5.00 -42.39 -2.91
CA THR A 398 5.00 -43.65 -3.68
C THR A 398 3.96 -43.62 -4.80
N ALA A 399 4.01 -44.60 -5.71
CA ALA A 399 2.98 -44.76 -6.73
C ALA A 399 1.57 -44.96 -6.13
N LEU A 400 1.46 -45.66 -4.98
CA LEU A 400 0.20 -45.85 -4.28
C LEU A 400 -0.37 -44.53 -3.75
N MET A 401 0.45 -43.70 -3.09
CA MET A 401 0.00 -42.39 -2.59
C MET A 401 -0.51 -41.50 -3.72
N LEU A 402 0.22 -41.46 -4.85
CA LEU A 402 -0.19 -40.69 -6.02
C LEU A 402 -1.49 -41.25 -6.63
N ALA A 403 -1.65 -42.58 -6.72
CA ALA A 403 -2.88 -43.19 -7.23
C ALA A 403 -4.10 -42.89 -6.34
N VAL A 404 -3.93 -42.89 -5.01
CA VAL A 404 -5.00 -42.56 -4.06
C VAL A 404 -5.41 -41.09 -4.15
N VAL A 405 -4.45 -40.16 -4.13
CA VAL A 405 -4.73 -38.71 -4.18
C VAL A 405 -5.34 -38.28 -5.53
N ASN A 406 -5.01 -38.96 -6.63
CA ASN A 406 -5.62 -38.71 -7.94
C ASN A 406 -6.89 -39.54 -8.22
N GLU A 407 -7.44 -40.25 -7.23
CA GLU A 407 -8.65 -41.09 -7.34
C GLU A 407 -8.56 -42.24 -8.38
N PHE A 408 -7.35 -42.72 -8.67
CA PHE A 408 -7.12 -43.84 -9.60
C PHE A 408 -7.36 -45.18 -8.90
N ASN A 409 -8.61 -45.44 -8.53
CA ASN A 409 -9.01 -46.57 -7.68
C ASN A 409 -8.48 -47.93 -8.16
N SER A 410 -8.63 -48.26 -9.44
CA SER A 410 -8.13 -49.54 -10.00
C SER A 410 -6.61 -49.67 -9.94
N MET A 411 -5.88 -48.56 -10.11
CA MET A 411 -4.42 -48.53 -9.98
C MET A 411 -3.99 -48.69 -8.52
N ALA A 412 -4.63 -47.98 -7.60
CA ALA A 412 -4.34 -48.11 -6.17
C ALA A 412 -4.67 -49.52 -5.63
N GLU A 413 -5.79 -50.12 -6.05
CA GLU A 413 -6.13 -51.50 -5.72
C GLU A 413 -5.08 -52.47 -6.26
N PHE A 414 -4.76 -52.41 -7.56
CA PHE A 414 -3.74 -53.24 -8.19
C PHE A 414 -2.35 -53.11 -7.54
N LEU A 415 -1.92 -51.89 -7.17
CA LEU A 415 -0.66 -51.66 -6.47
C LEU A 415 -0.64 -52.31 -5.08
N VAL A 416 -1.75 -52.20 -4.33
CA VAL A 416 -1.90 -52.87 -3.03
C VAL A 416 -1.89 -54.40 -3.16
N GLU A 417 -2.45 -54.94 -4.24
CA GLU A 417 -2.40 -56.39 -4.50
C GLU A 417 -1.00 -56.88 -4.90
N ASN A 418 -0.18 -56.01 -5.49
CA ASN A 418 1.19 -56.28 -5.93
C ASN A 418 2.27 -55.79 -4.94
N GLY A 419 1.93 -55.67 -3.65
CA GLY A 419 2.92 -55.47 -2.58
C GLY A 419 3.36 -54.03 -2.32
N ALA A 420 2.54 -53.04 -2.69
CA ALA A 420 2.73 -51.67 -2.22
C ALA A 420 2.59 -51.59 -0.68
N ASP A 421 3.57 -50.98 -0.01
CA ASP A 421 3.58 -50.72 1.42
C ASP A 421 2.58 -49.61 1.75
N ILE A 422 1.45 -50.03 2.31
CA ILE A 422 0.31 -49.20 2.69
C ILE A 422 0.68 -48.17 3.76
N ASN A 423 1.66 -48.49 4.61
CA ASN A 423 2.06 -47.68 5.77
C ASN A 423 3.35 -46.90 5.54
N MET A 424 3.91 -46.95 4.33
CA MET A 424 5.03 -46.08 3.96
C MET A 424 4.65 -44.62 4.14
N GLN A 425 5.60 -43.81 4.63
CA GLN A 425 5.41 -42.40 4.95
C GLN A 425 6.17 -41.51 3.98
N ALA A 426 5.50 -40.48 3.46
CA ALA A 426 6.12 -39.44 2.65
C ALA A 426 7.02 -38.52 3.49
N LYS A 427 7.68 -37.51 2.89
CA LYS A 427 8.56 -36.59 3.64
C LYS A 427 7.85 -35.65 4.60
N ASN A 428 6.54 -35.46 4.44
CA ASN A 428 5.65 -34.83 5.42
C ASN A 428 5.07 -35.86 6.42
N GLU A 429 5.59 -37.10 6.43
CA GLU A 429 5.14 -38.22 7.24
C GLU A 429 3.71 -38.72 6.93
N SER A 430 3.09 -38.26 5.83
CA SER A 430 1.75 -38.72 5.45
C SER A 430 1.73 -40.10 4.78
N THR A 431 0.64 -40.84 4.96
CA THR A 431 0.41 -42.18 4.39
C THR A 431 -0.65 -42.17 3.29
N ALA A 432 -0.77 -43.28 2.54
CA ALA A 432 -1.84 -43.46 1.56
C ALA A 432 -3.25 -43.38 2.22
N LEU A 433 -3.40 -43.82 3.47
CA LEU A 433 -4.65 -43.73 4.22
C LEU A 433 -5.06 -42.27 4.50
N MET A 434 -4.08 -41.40 4.78
CA MET A 434 -4.33 -39.96 4.96
C MET A 434 -4.78 -39.31 3.65
N GLY A 435 -4.17 -39.66 2.51
CA GLY A 435 -4.62 -39.19 1.19
C GLY A 435 -6.06 -39.64 0.87
N ALA A 436 -6.45 -40.86 1.24
CA ALA A 436 -7.83 -41.33 1.08
C ALA A 436 -8.82 -40.52 1.94
N ALA A 437 -8.42 -40.17 3.17
CA ALA A 437 -9.18 -39.30 4.06
C ALA A 437 -9.29 -37.86 3.54
N GLU A 438 -8.20 -37.30 2.98
CA GLU A 438 -8.16 -35.95 2.42
C GLU A 438 -9.12 -35.78 1.24
N VAL A 439 -9.05 -36.70 0.28
CA VAL A 439 -9.95 -36.73 -0.89
C VAL A 439 -11.41 -36.98 -0.46
N GLY A 440 -11.62 -37.87 0.52
CA GLY A 440 -12.97 -38.31 0.93
C GLY A 440 -13.38 -39.66 0.32
N ASN A 441 -12.42 -40.48 -0.13
CA ASN A 441 -12.68 -41.73 -0.83
C ASN A 441 -12.87 -42.90 0.16
N ILE A 442 -14.12 -43.08 0.57
CA ILE A 442 -14.55 -44.07 1.57
C ILE A 442 -14.17 -45.50 1.17
N ASP A 443 -14.32 -45.88 -0.11
CA ASP A 443 -14.11 -47.27 -0.52
C ASP A 443 -12.63 -47.61 -0.66
N MET A 444 -11.80 -46.67 -1.15
CA MET A 444 -10.34 -46.79 -1.06
C MET A 444 -9.88 -46.89 0.39
N MET A 445 -10.47 -46.09 1.28
CA MET A 445 -10.13 -46.13 2.70
C MET A 445 -10.47 -47.48 3.35
N LYS A 446 -11.66 -48.04 3.09
CA LYS A 446 -12.03 -49.41 3.51
C LYS A 446 -11.05 -50.45 2.96
N LEU A 447 -10.62 -50.32 1.71
CA LEU A 447 -9.65 -51.22 1.08
C LEU A 447 -8.30 -51.18 1.79
N LEU A 448 -7.75 -49.98 2.01
CA LEU A 448 -6.48 -49.78 2.71
C LEU A 448 -6.53 -50.32 4.15
N MET A 449 -7.59 -49.99 4.91
CA MET A 449 -7.80 -50.52 6.27
C MET A 449 -7.90 -52.05 6.28
N LYS A 450 -8.69 -52.65 5.37
CA LYS A 450 -8.82 -54.11 5.21
C LYS A 450 -7.49 -54.79 4.87
N LYS A 451 -6.59 -54.10 4.17
CA LYS A 451 -5.27 -54.61 3.77
C LYS A 451 -4.15 -54.29 4.78
N GLY A 452 -4.47 -53.62 5.91
CA GLY A 452 -3.54 -53.42 7.03
C GLY A 452 -3.00 -52.00 7.22
N ALA A 453 -3.69 -50.97 6.72
CA ALA A 453 -3.35 -49.58 7.04
C ALA A 453 -3.47 -49.29 8.54
N ASP A 454 -2.43 -48.72 9.15
CA ASP A 454 -2.49 -48.24 10.53
C ASP A 454 -3.13 -46.86 10.59
N VAL A 455 -4.34 -46.82 11.15
CA VAL A 455 -5.17 -45.62 11.35
C VAL A 455 -4.56 -44.61 12.33
N ASN A 456 -3.54 -45.00 13.09
CA ASN A 456 -2.92 -44.20 14.16
C ASN A 456 -1.61 -43.52 13.73
N VAL A 457 -1.12 -43.78 12.51
CA VAL A 457 0.07 -43.09 11.97
C VAL A 457 -0.18 -41.59 11.95
N LYS A 458 0.87 -40.82 12.25
CA LYS A 458 0.85 -39.36 12.31
C LYS A 458 1.73 -38.78 11.22
N ASP A 459 1.28 -37.69 10.63
CA ASP A 459 2.11 -36.84 9.79
C ASP A 459 3.01 -35.91 10.63
N LYS A 460 3.74 -35.01 9.96
CA LYS A 460 4.65 -34.05 10.60
C LYS A 460 3.98 -33.01 11.48
N GLU A 461 2.69 -32.76 11.30
CA GLU A 461 1.88 -31.89 12.16
C GLU A 461 1.15 -32.74 13.25
N GLY A 462 1.56 -34.01 13.39
CA GLY A 462 1.01 -34.96 14.36
C GLY A 462 -0.39 -35.46 14.01
N ALA A 463 -0.95 -35.09 12.86
CA ALA A 463 -2.31 -35.39 12.46
C ALA A 463 -2.42 -36.83 11.95
N THR A 464 -3.49 -37.51 12.35
CA THR A 464 -3.86 -38.83 11.82
C THR A 464 -4.90 -38.68 10.71
N ALA A 465 -5.16 -39.75 9.95
CA ALA A 465 -6.26 -39.77 8.97
C ALA A 465 -7.62 -39.37 9.58
N PHE A 466 -7.84 -39.61 10.88
CA PHE A 466 -9.01 -39.16 11.62
C PHE A 466 -9.08 -37.64 11.80
N ILE A 467 -7.97 -37.03 12.20
CA ILE A 467 -7.90 -35.58 12.40
C ILE A 467 -8.10 -34.87 11.05
N LEU A 468 -7.48 -35.36 9.97
CA LEU A 468 -7.67 -34.83 8.63
C LEU A 468 -9.13 -34.95 8.16
N ALA A 469 -9.77 -36.11 8.36
CA ALA A 469 -11.17 -36.31 8.01
C ALA A 469 -12.13 -35.38 8.77
N VAL A 470 -11.81 -35.03 10.02
CA VAL A 470 -12.59 -34.06 10.82
C VAL A 470 -12.38 -32.63 10.32
N ILE A 471 -11.13 -32.21 10.08
CA ILE A 471 -10.80 -30.86 9.59
C ILE A 471 -11.38 -30.63 8.18
N LEU A 472 -11.41 -31.66 7.35
CA LEU A 472 -11.91 -31.61 5.96
C LEU A 472 -13.39 -32.03 5.86
N GLU A 473 -14.10 -32.09 6.99
CA GLU A 473 -15.54 -32.29 7.11
C GLU A 473 -16.09 -33.57 6.46
N LYS A 474 -15.26 -34.61 6.33
CA LYS A 474 -15.58 -35.89 5.67
C LYS A 474 -16.36 -36.83 6.60
N ILE A 475 -17.58 -36.44 6.97
CA ILE A 475 -18.37 -37.09 8.03
C ILE A 475 -18.48 -38.61 7.93
N ASP A 476 -18.63 -39.18 6.73
CA ASP A 476 -18.75 -40.64 6.56
C ASP A 476 -17.42 -41.38 6.75
N ILE A 477 -16.29 -40.71 6.53
CA ILE A 477 -14.97 -41.21 6.93
C ILE A 477 -14.78 -41.10 8.44
N VAL A 478 -15.26 -40.01 9.06
CA VAL A 478 -15.24 -39.87 10.53
C VAL A 478 -16.02 -41.02 11.18
N LYS A 479 -17.20 -41.38 10.66
CA LYS A 479 -17.98 -42.57 11.10
C LYS A 479 -17.17 -43.86 10.91
N LEU A 480 -16.65 -44.12 9.70
CA LEU A 480 -15.88 -45.33 9.39
C LEU A 480 -14.67 -45.52 10.32
N LEU A 481 -13.98 -44.45 10.65
CA LEU A 481 -12.84 -44.50 11.57
C LEU A 481 -13.27 -44.75 13.02
N ILE A 482 -14.33 -44.11 13.50
CA ILE A 482 -14.92 -44.38 14.82
C ILE A 482 -15.33 -45.86 14.93
N GLU A 483 -15.99 -46.41 13.91
CA GLU A 483 -16.37 -47.83 13.84
C GLU A 483 -15.16 -48.78 13.88
N SER A 484 -13.97 -48.33 13.47
CA SER A 484 -12.72 -49.10 13.54
C SER A 484 -12.05 -49.12 14.92
N GLY A 485 -12.58 -48.37 15.90
CA GLY A 485 -12.13 -48.43 17.30
C GLY A 485 -10.90 -47.56 17.63
N ILE A 486 -10.70 -46.47 16.91
CA ILE A 486 -9.66 -45.46 17.22
C ILE A 486 -9.85 -44.81 18.60
N ASP A 487 -8.78 -44.25 19.19
CA ASP A 487 -8.93 -43.30 20.29
C ASP A 487 -9.44 -41.95 19.75
N ILE A 488 -10.74 -41.71 19.89
CA ILE A 488 -11.43 -40.44 19.56
C ILE A 488 -10.78 -39.24 20.25
N ASN A 489 -10.11 -39.47 21.40
CA ASN A 489 -9.46 -38.46 22.21
C ASN A 489 -7.94 -38.36 21.95
N THR A 490 -7.48 -38.91 20.82
CA THR A 490 -6.14 -38.73 20.26
C THR A 490 -5.83 -37.24 20.13
N LYS A 491 -4.57 -36.90 20.39
CA LYS A 491 -4.02 -35.55 20.22
C LYS A 491 -3.05 -35.50 19.05
N TYR A 492 -3.21 -34.51 18.17
CA TYR A 492 -2.18 -34.13 17.20
C TYR A 492 -1.25 -33.06 17.79
N GLU A 493 -0.44 -32.34 16.99
CA GLU A 493 0.41 -31.29 17.53
C GLU A 493 -0.36 -30.25 18.35
N ASP A 494 0.37 -29.57 19.23
CA ASP A 494 -0.13 -28.64 20.23
C ASP A 494 -1.17 -29.21 21.21
N GLY A 495 -1.48 -30.51 21.13
CA GLY A 495 -2.39 -31.20 22.04
C GLY A 495 -3.87 -31.08 21.66
N ILE A 496 -4.20 -30.57 20.47
CA ILE A 496 -5.58 -30.41 19.97
C ILE A 496 -6.21 -31.81 19.75
N THR A 497 -7.51 -31.99 20.02
CA THR A 497 -8.25 -33.25 19.75
C THR A 497 -9.22 -33.10 18.57
N ALA A 498 -9.75 -34.21 18.06
CA ALA A 498 -10.79 -34.21 17.03
C ALA A 498 -12.00 -33.33 17.38
N LEU A 499 -12.47 -33.37 18.64
CA LEU A 499 -13.59 -32.54 19.08
C LEU A 499 -13.29 -31.04 19.01
N TRP A 500 -12.05 -30.63 19.31
CA TRP A 500 -11.63 -29.23 19.15
C TRP A 500 -11.69 -28.81 17.68
N ALA A 501 -11.05 -29.59 16.79
CA ALA A 501 -11.04 -29.32 15.35
C ALA A 501 -12.46 -29.24 14.75
N ALA A 502 -13.36 -30.15 15.15
CA ALA A 502 -14.75 -30.18 14.69
C ALA A 502 -15.55 -28.91 15.08
N ILE A 503 -15.31 -28.36 16.28
CA ILE A 503 -15.92 -27.10 16.73
C ILE A 503 -15.33 -25.91 15.97
N GLU A 504 -14.04 -25.94 15.69
CA GLU A 504 -13.30 -24.87 14.99
C GLU A 504 -13.73 -24.72 13.52
N VAL A 505 -13.98 -25.85 12.82
CA VAL A 505 -14.63 -25.87 11.48
C VAL A 505 -16.15 -25.69 11.54
N LYS A 506 -16.73 -25.63 12.74
CA LYS A 506 -18.17 -25.38 13.00
C LYS A 506 -19.13 -26.48 12.50
N ASN A 507 -18.64 -27.69 12.26
CA ASN A 507 -19.46 -28.78 11.75
C ASN A 507 -20.25 -29.48 12.88
N PHE A 508 -21.52 -29.11 13.04
CA PHE A 508 -22.39 -29.62 14.09
C PHE A 508 -22.54 -31.14 14.09
N ASP A 509 -22.72 -31.76 12.92
CA ASP A 509 -22.96 -33.20 12.82
C ASP A 509 -21.72 -34.02 13.23
N ILE A 510 -20.51 -33.54 12.90
CA ILE A 510 -19.26 -34.16 13.37
C ILE A 510 -19.08 -33.94 14.88
N VAL A 511 -19.35 -32.74 15.42
CA VAL A 511 -19.31 -32.49 16.88
C VAL A 511 -20.26 -33.43 17.63
N LYS A 512 -21.49 -33.57 17.13
CA LYS A 512 -22.49 -34.48 17.68
C LYS A 512 -22.00 -35.93 17.67
N LEU A 513 -21.57 -36.41 16.51
CA LEU A 513 -21.04 -37.77 16.34
C LEU A 513 -19.88 -38.07 17.29
N LEU A 514 -18.93 -37.13 17.45
CA LEU A 514 -17.77 -37.29 18.33
C LEU A 514 -18.17 -37.40 19.80
N ILE A 515 -19.12 -36.56 20.26
CA ILE A 515 -19.61 -36.58 21.65
C ILE A 515 -20.42 -37.84 21.93
N GLU A 516 -21.34 -38.21 21.04
CA GLU A 516 -22.13 -39.46 21.14
C GLU A 516 -21.22 -40.70 21.15
N SER A 517 -20.06 -40.63 20.50
CA SER A 517 -19.06 -41.69 20.47
C SER A 517 -18.05 -41.67 21.65
N GLY A 518 -18.14 -40.71 22.57
CA GLY A 518 -17.31 -40.67 23.78
C GLY A 518 -16.11 -39.71 23.77
N ALA A 519 -16.17 -38.62 22.99
CA ALA A 519 -15.20 -37.54 23.10
C ALA A 519 -15.28 -36.86 24.49
N ASP A 520 -14.12 -36.67 25.14
CA ASP A 520 -13.99 -36.03 26.45
C ASP A 520 -14.11 -34.52 26.33
N VAL A 521 -15.32 -34.04 26.59
CA VAL A 521 -15.69 -32.62 26.60
C VAL A 521 -14.94 -31.77 27.64
N ASN A 522 -14.24 -32.39 28.61
CA ASN A 522 -13.47 -31.69 29.65
C ASN A 522 -11.95 -31.67 29.39
N LYS A 523 -11.48 -32.30 28.30
CA LYS A 523 -10.04 -32.45 27.99
C LYS A 523 -9.43 -31.10 27.58
N LYS A 524 -8.68 -30.48 28.49
CA LYS A 524 -7.99 -29.20 28.27
C LYS A 524 -6.78 -29.35 27.35
N ASN A 525 -6.40 -28.25 26.71
CA ASN A 525 -5.14 -28.16 25.99
C ASN A 525 -3.96 -27.68 26.87
N LYS A 526 -2.71 -27.93 26.42
CA LYS A 526 -1.49 -27.37 27.03
C LYS A 526 -1.21 -25.95 26.48
N GLU A 527 -0.53 -25.13 27.27
CA GLU A 527 -0.12 -23.77 26.89
C GLU A 527 1.18 -23.81 26.06
N ARG A 528 1.25 -23.12 24.91
CA ARG A 528 2.46 -23.00 24.06
C ARG A 528 2.83 -21.52 23.79
N LYS A 529 4.10 -21.33 23.43
CA LYS A 529 4.75 -20.12 22.91
C LYS A 529 4.37 -19.90 21.43
N LEU A 530 3.85 -18.72 21.08
CA LEU A 530 3.32 -18.41 19.73
C LEU A 530 4.37 -18.46 18.60
N ASP A 531 5.66 -18.36 18.92
CA ASP A 531 6.70 -18.06 17.92
C ASP A 531 7.18 -19.27 17.09
N GLU A 532 6.63 -20.47 17.31
CA GLU A 532 7.11 -21.74 16.71
C GLU A 532 6.08 -22.42 15.79
N LEU A 533 5.00 -21.72 15.43
CA LEU A 533 3.83 -22.32 14.78
C LEU A 533 3.74 -22.08 13.25
N PRO A 534 3.33 -23.08 12.44
CA PRO A 534 2.93 -22.91 11.05
C PRO A 534 1.77 -21.93 10.86
N PHE A 535 1.62 -21.37 9.64
CA PHE A 535 0.65 -20.31 9.37
C PHE A 535 -0.81 -20.75 9.58
N ILE A 536 -1.17 -21.99 9.24
CA ILE A 536 -2.52 -22.54 9.47
C ILE A 536 -2.82 -22.66 10.97
N LEU A 537 -1.87 -23.17 11.76
CA LEU A 537 -2.00 -23.28 13.23
C LEU A 537 -2.05 -21.90 13.93
N LYS A 538 -1.46 -20.85 13.35
CA LYS A 538 -1.59 -19.47 13.84
C LYS A 538 -3.02 -18.90 13.74
N ILE A 539 -3.89 -19.49 12.92
CA ILE A 539 -5.31 -19.10 12.86
C ILE A 539 -6.04 -19.59 14.12
N LEU A 540 -5.76 -20.84 14.52
CA LEU A 540 -6.45 -21.52 15.63
C LEU A 540 -5.94 -21.06 17.00
N LEU A 541 -4.61 -20.95 17.15
CA LEU A 541 -3.97 -20.87 18.48
C LEU A 541 -3.99 -19.50 19.17
N TYR A 542 -5.02 -18.69 18.91
CA TYR A 542 -5.42 -17.59 19.79
C TYR A 542 -5.96 -18.10 21.15
N PHE A 543 -6.53 -19.31 21.19
CA PHE A 543 -7.35 -19.81 22.30
C PHE A 543 -6.54 -20.39 23.49
N ASN A 544 -5.49 -19.67 23.91
CA ASN A 544 -4.61 -20.05 25.01
C ASN A 544 -5.41 -20.08 26.34
N LYS A 545 -5.45 -21.24 27.00
CA LYS A 545 -6.29 -21.58 28.18
C LYS A 545 -7.81 -21.67 27.96
N SER A 546 -8.29 -21.86 26.74
CA SER A 546 -9.73 -22.04 26.51
C SER A 546 -10.21 -23.47 26.85
N ASP A 547 -11.52 -23.65 27.03
CA ASP A 547 -12.18 -24.95 26.97
C ASP A 547 -13.13 -25.00 25.76
N ILE A 548 -13.70 -26.17 25.45
CA ILE A 548 -14.46 -26.35 24.20
C ILE A 548 -15.72 -25.49 24.10
N LEU A 549 -16.29 -25.08 25.25
CA LEU A 549 -17.47 -24.22 25.27
C LEU A 549 -17.07 -22.77 24.97
N GLU A 550 -15.94 -22.31 25.52
CA GLU A 550 -15.33 -21.05 25.10
C GLU A 550 -15.00 -21.04 23.59
N LEU A 551 -14.50 -22.15 23.03
CA LEU A 551 -14.24 -22.26 21.60
C LEU A 551 -15.53 -22.18 20.78
N ALA A 552 -16.56 -22.95 21.13
CA ALA A 552 -17.85 -22.96 20.44
C ALA A 552 -18.56 -21.59 20.48
N ILE A 553 -18.45 -20.89 21.61
CA ILE A 553 -18.91 -19.51 21.76
C ILE A 553 -18.12 -18.60 20.82
N LYS A 554 -16.78 -18.65 20.80
CA LYS A 554 -15.95 -17.81 19.90
C LYS A 554 -16.17 -18.11 18.42
N ALA A 555 -16.53 -19.33 18.08
CA ALA A 555 -16.93 -19.73 16.73
C ALA A 555 -18.32 -19.17 16.30
N SER A 556 -19.10 -18.57 17.22
CA SER A 556 -20.48 -18.10 16.98
C SER A 556 -21.44 -19.21 16.50
N SER A 557 -21.27 -20.45 16.96
CA SER A 557 -22.13 -21.57 16.54
C SER A 557 -23.17 -21.93 17.61
N TYR A 558 -24.37 -21.34 17.50
CA TYR A 558 -25.46 -21.51 18.47
C TYR A 558 -25.78 -22.99 18.73
N SER A 559 -25.98 -23.80 17.68
CA SER A 559 -26.35 -25.22 17.82
C SER A 559 -25.26 -26.05 18.50
N ILE A 560 -23.98 -25.74 18.27
CA ILE A 560 -22.88 -26.41 18.98
C ILE A 560 -22.88 -26.00 20.45
N VAL A 561 -23.05 -24.71 20.77
CA VAL A 561 -23.12 -24.24 22.16
C VAL A 561 -24.29 -24.90 22.91
N GLU A 562 -25.47 -24.95 22.30
CA GLU A 562 -26.68 -25.60 22.84
C GLU A 562 -26.42 -27.07 23.16
N PHE A 563 -25.92 -27.82 22.18
CA PHE A 563 -25.65 -29.25 22.34
C PHE A 563 -24.52 -29.55 23.35
N LEU A 564 -23.49 -28.69 23.47
CA LEU A 564 -22.47 -28.84 24.51
C LEU A 564 -23.05 -28.64 25.92
N ILE A 565 -23.95 -27.68 26.09
CA ILE A 565 -24.63 -27.42 27.37
C ILE A 565 -25.54 -28.61 27.73
N GLU A 566 -26.34 -29.12 26.79
CA GLU A 566 -27.17 -30.32 26.96
C GLU A 566 -26.34 -31.54 27.38
N ASN A 567 -25.14 -31.70 26.79
CA ASN A 567 -24.17 -32.75 27.13
C ASN A 567 -23.33 -32.43 28.39
N LYS A 568 -23.86 -31.59 29.29
CA LYS A 568 -23.36 -31.33 30.65
C LYS A 568 -21.98 -30.64 30.71
N VAL A 569 -21.59 -29.90 29.68
CA VAL A 569 -20.41 -29.03 29.77
C VAL A 569 -20.72 -27.88 30.73
N LYS A 570 -20.01 -27.83 31.87
CA LYS A 570 -20.31 -26.86 32.93
C LYS A 570 -20.00 -25.44 32.47
N VAL A 571 -21.05 -24.62 32.34
CA VAL A 571 -20.96 -23.17 32.13
C VAL A 571 -20.19 -22.52 33.28
N ARG A 572 -19.25 -21.63 32.95
CA ARG A 572 -18.40 -20.89 33.89
C ARG A 572 -18.51 -19.39 33.64
N LYS A 573 -18.10 -18.60 34.63
CA LYS A 573 -18.06 -17.12 34.54
C LYS A 573 -17.32 -16.59 33.30
N ARG A 574 -16.29 -17.31 32.81
CA ARG A 574 -15.55 -16.92 31.61
C ARG A 574 -16.43 -16.97 30.35
N HIS A 575 -17.24 -18.02 30.21
CA HIS A 575 -18.15 -18.21 29.08
C HIS A 575 -19.21 -17.11 28.98
N ILE A 576 -19.63 -16.54 30.11
CA ILE A 576 -20.53 -15.36 30.14
C ILE A 576 -19.83 -14.14 29.52
N TYR A 577 -18.53 -13.93 29.82
CA TYR A 577 -17.75 -12.88 29.17
C TYR A 577 -17.57 -13.16 27.67
N ASP A 578 -17.11 -14.34 27.27
CA ASP A 578 -16.91 -14.69 25.85
C ASP A 578 -18.23 -14.60 25.05
N ALA A 579 -19.37 -14.99 25.63
CA ALA A 579 -20.70 -14.91 24.99
C ALA A 579 -21.23 -13.48 24.91
N SER A 580 -20.89 -12.63 25.89
CA SER A 580 -21.26 -11.20 25.85
C SER A 580 -20.54 -10.46 24.72
N GLU A 581 -19.33 -10.89 24.35
CA GLU A 581 -18.55 -10.33 23.26
C GLU A 581 -18.95 -10.96 21.90
N ASN A 582 -19.60 -12.14 21.89
CA ASN A 582 -20.02 -12.82 20.67
C ASN A 582 -21.07 -12.05 19.85
N THR A 583 -20.97 -12.06 18.52
CA THR A 583 -21.91 -11.38 17.62
C THR A 583 -23.38 -11.81 17.75
N ASP A 584 -23.65 -13.08 18.09
CA ASP A 584 -25.01 -13.62 18.25
C ASP A 584 -25.50 -13.48 19.69
N THR A 585 -26.54 -12.67 19.90
CA THR A 585 -27.15 -12.45 21.22
C THR A 585 -27.86 -13.69 21.78
N LYS A 586 -28.27 -14.64 20.94
CA LYS A 586 -28.92 -15.89 21.38
C LYS A 586 -27.95 -16.79 22.14
N ILE A 587 -26.67 -16.77 21.79
CA ILE A 587 -25.62 -17.52 22.50
C ILE A 587 -25.49 -17.01 23.94
N LEU A 588 -25.60 -15.69 24.16
CA LEU A 588 -25.61 -15.12 25.50
C LEU A 588 -26.86 -15.55 26.28
N ASP A 589 -28.06 -15.44 25.70
CA ASP A 589 -29.31 -15.86 26.35
C ASP A 589 -29.25 -17.32 26.82
N LEU A 590 -28.90 -18.23 25.89
CA LEU A 590 -28.72 -19.65 26.14
C LEU A 590 -27.71 -19.96 27.27
N ILE A 591 -26.57 -19.25 27.28
CA ILE A 591 -25.54 -19.38 28.33
C ILE A 591 -26.06 -18.89 29.69
N LEU A 592 -26.82 -17.80 29.72
CA LEU A 592 -27.41 -17.27 30.96
C LEU A 592 -28.50 -18.20 31.51
N GLN A 593 -29.35 -18.78 30.65
CA GLN A 593 -30.39 -19.74 31.06
C GLN A 593 -29.81 -21.00 31.74
N HIS A 594 -28.63 -21.46 31.32
CA HIS A 594 -27.99 -22.69 31.81
C HIS A 594 -26.84 -22.48 32.79
N ALA A 595 -26.45 -21.23 33.04
CA ALA A 595 -25.50 -20.90 34.10
C ALA A 595 -26.14 -21.09 35.48
N GLU A 596 -25.53 -21.93 36.33
CA GLU A 596 -25.68 -21.81 37.80
C GLU A 596 -25.52 -20.33 38.19
N LYS A 597 -26.32 -19.79 39.12
CA LYS A 597 -26.29 -18.35 39.49
C LYS A 597 -24.89 -17.87 39.91
N ILE A 598 -24.10 -17.44 38.92
CA ILE A 598 -22.73 -16.98 39.05
C ILE A 598 -22.79 -15.52 39.46
N LYS A 599 -22.54 -15.27 40.74
CA LYS A 599 -22.61 -13.93 41.32
C LYS A 599 -21.40 -13.05 40.94
N ASN A 600 -21.64 -11.75 40.98
CA ASN A 600 -20.65 -10.67 40.87
C ASN A 600 -19.96 -10.64 39.49
N ILE A 601 -20.71 -10.71 38.39
CA ILE A 601 -20.14 -10.45 37.05
C ILE A 601 -19.57 -9.01 37.05
N ASN A 602 -18.26 -8.89 36.94
CA ASN A 602 -17.57 -7.59 36.95
C ASN A 602 -17.54 -7.03 35.52
N VAL A 603 -18.11 -5.84 35.35
CA VAL A 603 -18.36 -5.18 34.06
C VAL A 603 -17.07 -4.67 33.40
N SER A 604 -16.02 -4.34 34.16
CA SER A 604 -14.76 -3.81 33.61
C SER A 604 -14.03 -4.80 32.67
N ARG A 605 -14.40 -6.09 32.72
CA ARG A 605 -13.83 -7.17 31.90
C ARG A 605 -14.49 -7.35 30.53
N LEU A 606 -15.68 -6.79 30.28
CA LEU A 606 -16.40 -6.87 29.01
C LEU A 606 -15.71 -6.02 27.92
N ALA A 607 -15.80 -6.37 26.64
CA ALA A 607 -15.24 -5.57 25.54
C ALA A 607 -15.87 -4.16 25.39
N LEU A 608 -15.12 -3.20 24.83
CA LEU A 608 -15.49 -1.78 24.69
C LEU A 608 -16.69 -1.52 23.78
N ASP A 609 -16.95 -2.46 22.88
CA ASP A 609 -17.95 -2.46 21.80
C ASP A 609 -19.14 -3.38 22.08
N ILE A 610 -19.27 -3.88 23.32
CA ILE A 610 -20.46 -4.64 23.74
C ILE A 610 -21.74 -3.82 23.52
N LYS A 611 -22.79 -4.47 23.01
CA LYS A 611 -24.07 -3.81 22.75
C LYS A 611 -24.91 -3.62 24.03
N PRO A 612 -25.72 -2.55 24.13
CA PRO A 612 -26.59 -2.29 25.28
C PRO A 612 -27.58 -3.42 25.59
N GLU A 613 -28.15 -4.04 24.56
CA GLU A 613 -29.08 -5.18 24.67
C GLU A 613 -28.51 -6.33 25.53
N LYS A 614 -27.21 -6.63 25.36
CA LYS A 614 -26.51 -7.68 26.11
C LYS A 614 -26.18 -7.26 27.53
N ILE A 615 -25.84 -5.99 27.76
CA ILE A 615 -25.63 -5.46 29.11
C ILE A 615 -26.94 -5.59 29.89
N LYS A 616 -28.09 -5.27 29.29
CA LYS A 616 -29.40 -5.45 29.90
C LYS A 616 -29.68 -6.92 30.26
N MET A 617 -29.44 -7.86 29.34
CA MET A 617 -29.55 -9.30 29.63
C MET A 617 -28.65 -9.74 30.80
N LEU A 618 -27.44 -9.18 30.92
CA LEU A 618 -26.52 -9.44 32.02
C LEU A 618 -26.99 -8.85 33.36
N ILE A 619 -27.61 -7.67 33.36
CA ILE A 619 -28.24 -7.01 34.53
C ILE A 619 -29.45 -7.81 35.03
N ASP A 620 -30.29 -8.27 34.11
CA ASP A 620 -31.50 -9.03 34.43
C ASP A 620 -31.14 -10.42 35.01
N TYR A 621 -29.99 -10.99 34.60
CA TYR A 621 -29.50 -12.29 35.07
C TYR A 621 -28.87 -12.27 36.48
N ASP A 622 -27.97 -11.32 36.76
CA ASP A 622 -27.34 -11.14 38.08
C ASP A 622 -27.14 -9.65 38.39
N LYS A 623 -27.11 -9.32 39.69
CA LYS A 623 -26.76 -7.97 40.14
C LYS A 623 -25.30 -7.70 39.81
N LEU A 624 -25.05 -7.11 38.65
CA LEU A 624 -23.72 -6.79 38.16
C LEU A 624 -22.91 -6.01 39.19
N ASP A 625 -21.64 -6.41 39.32
CA ASP A 625 -20.66 -5.69 40.13
C ASP A 625 -20.10 -4.56 39.27
N ILE A 626 -20.90 -3.50 39.15
CA ILE A 626 -20.59 -2.29 38.38
C ILE A 626 -19.70 -1.39 39.24
N ASP A 627 -18.40 -1.44 38.99
CA ASP A 627 -17.41 -0.57 39.63
C ASP A 627 -17.09 0.69 38.80
N THR A 628 -16.41 1.65 39.42
CA THR A 628 -16.08 2.94 38.81
C THR A 628 -15.21 2.80 37.56
N PHE A 629 -14.30 1.82 37.55
CA PHE A 629 -13.41 1.58 36.42
C PHE A 629 -14.16 0.94 35.24
N ALA A 630 -15.18 0.12 35.53
CA ALA A 630 -16.08 -0.41 34.53
C ALA A 630 -16.85 0.68 33.80
N ILE A 631 -17.43 1.65 34.52
CA ILE A 631 -18.15 2.76 33.87
C ILE A 631 -17.18 3.68 33.12
N ARG A 632 -16.01 3.99 33.71
CA ARG A 632 -14.96 4.79 33.04
C ARG A 632 -14.48 4.20 31.72
N LYS A 633 -14.46 2.88 31.61
CA LYS A 633 -14.10 2.17 30.36
C LYS A 633 -15.00 2.58 29.18
N TYR A 634 -16.28 2.86 29.42
CA TYR A 634 -17.28 3.16 28.38
C TYR A 634 -17.61 4.64 28.21
N PHE A 635 -16.78 5.56 28.72
CA PHE A 635 -17.00 7.01 28.61
C PHE A 635 -17.21 7.55 27.18
N ASN A 636 -16.86 6.79 26.14
CA ASN A 636 -17.04 7.17 24.73
C ASN A 636 -18.14 6.36 24.00
N ASN A 637 -18.86 5.45 24.68
CA ASN A 637 -19.91 4.58 24.14
C ASN A 637 -21.20 4.78 24.96
N LYS A 638 -22.23 5.39 24.39
CA LYS A 638 -23.09 6.32 25.13
C LYS A 638 -24.45 5.70 25.44
N GLN A 639 -25.00 4.90 24.54
CA GLN A 639 -26.11 3.98 24.80
C GLN A 639 -25.71 2.91 25.85
N VAL A 640 -24.45 2.45 25.81
CA VAL A 640 -23.86 1.56 26.83
C VAL A 640 -23.71 2.28 28.18
N LEU A 641 -23.10 3.46 28.18
CA LEU A 641 -22.92 4.28 29.38
C LEU A 641 -24.26 4.59 30.05
N GLN A 642 -25.28 4.98 29.27
CA GLN A 642 -26.63 5.23 29.77
C GLN A 642 -27.22 3.96 30.42
N THR A 643 -27.15 2.81 29.74
CA THR A 643 -27.67 1.52 30.28
C THR A 643 -26.98 1.13 31.59
N LEU A 644 -25.67 1.36 31.70
CA LEU A 644 -24.91 1.10 32.94
C LEU A 644 -25.28 2.08 34.06
N ILE A 645 -25.44 3.38 33.77
CA ILE A 645 -25.83 4.39 34.76
C ILE A 645 -27.26 4.12 35.27
N GLU A 646 -28.22 3.85 34.38
CA GLU A 646 -29.60 3.48 34.74
C GLU A 646 -29.64 2.25 35.65
N SER A 647 -28.84 1.21 35.34
CA SER A 647 -28.74 0.02 36.18
C SER A 647 -28.16 0.28 37.58
N VAL A 648 -27.19 1.19 37.70
CA VAL A 648 -26.61 1.56 39.00
C VAL A 648 -27.62 2.36 39.84
N LEU A 649 -28.41 3.23 39.21
CA LEU A 649 -29.45 4.02 39.90
C LEU A 649 -30.58 3.15 40.46
N ASP A 650 -30.98 2.10 39.74
CA ASP A 650 -31.97 1.12 40.24
C ASP A 650 -31.43 0.30 41.44
N ASN A 651 -30.11 0.14 41.54
CA ASN A 651 -29.45 -0.67 42.55
C ASN A 651 -28.87 0.19 43.69
N LYS A 652 -29.76 0.69 44.56
CA LYS A 652 -29.62 1.67 45.68
C LYS A 652 -28.43 1.58 46.69
N ASN A 653 -27.39 0.82 46.42
CA ASN A 653 -26.19 0.68 47.25
C ASN A 653 -24.90 1.19 46.58
N ASN A 654 -24.95 1.68 45.33
CA ASN A 654 -23.77 2.04 44.54
C ASN A 654 -23.58 3.55 44.29
N ASP A 655 -24.22 4.44 45.05
CA ASP A 655 -24.08 5.92 44.90
C ASP A 655 -22.61 6.38 44.81
N ARG A 656 -21.74 5.78 45.63
CA ARG A 656 -20.29 6.03 45.64
C ARG A 656 -19.60 5.76 44.29
N VAL A 657 -20.08 4.78 43.52
CA VAL A 657 -19.55 4.47 42.18
C VAL A 657 -19.87 5.62 41.21
N LEU A 658 -21.09 6.16 41.26
CA LEU A 658 -21.48 7.33 40.46
C LEU A 658 -20.69 8.58 40.88
N GLU A 659 -20.47 8.79 42.19
CA GLU A 659 -19.62 9.89 42.69
C GLU A 659 -18.16 9.79 42.20
N ASP A 660 -17.55 8.61 42.28
CA ASP A 660 -16.18 8.38 41.80
C ASP A 660 -16.09 8.53 40.27
N VAL A 661 -17.12 8.11 39.53
CA VAL A 661 -17.23 8.29 38.06
C VAL A 661 -17.30 9.76 37.69
N TYR A 662 -18.14 10.53 38.39
CA TYR A 662 -18.30 11.96 38.20
C TYR A 662 -16.97 12.70 38.41
N ALA A 663 -16.24 12.36 39.48
CA ALA A 663 -14.92 12.92 39.76
C ALA A 663 -13.87 12.57 38.66
N MET A 664 -13.94 11.36 38.08
CA MET A 664 -13.05 10.97 36.96
C MET A 664 -13.44 11.66 35.65
N ALA A 665 -14.73 11.81 35.34
CA ALA A 665 -15.19 12.53 34.16
C ALA A 665 -14.81 14.03 34.20
N GLN A 666 -14.79 14.65 35.39
CA GLN A 666 -14.24 16.01 35.58
C GLN A 666 -12.71 16.07 35.46
N TYR A 667 -11.98 15.01 35.82
CA TYR A 667 -10.53 14.91 35.64
C TYR A 667 -10.15 14.72 34.16
N ASP A 668 -10.92 13.90 33.44
CA ASP A 668 -10.75 13.60 32.01
C ASP A 668 -11.37 14.66 31.08
N ASN A 669 -12.10 15.64 31.64
CA ASN A 669 -12.83 16.71 30.94
C ASN A 669 -13.82 16.18 29.87
N ASN A 670 -14.58 15.13 30.21
CA ASN A 670 -15.52 14.47 29.31
C ASN A 670 -16.97 14.95 29.55
N GLU A 671 -17.37 16.00 28.82
CA GLU A 671 -18.72 16.58 28.88
C GLU A 671 -19.82 15.56 28.49
N ASN A 672 -19.48 14.59 27.63
CA ASN A 672 -20.36 13.51 27.18
C ASN A 672 -20.56 12.39 28.21
N VAL A 673 -20.07 12.58 29.45
CA VAL A 673 -20.32 11.71 30.61
C VAL A 673 -20.95 12.47 31.76
N LEU A 674 -20.46 13.69 32.03
CA LEU A 674 -20.87 14.52 33.15
C LEU A 674 -22.37 14.84 33.14
N ASN A 675 -22.81 15.33 32.00
CA ASN A 675 -24.05 16.09 31.84
C ASN A 675 -25.33 15.21 31.93
N ILE A 676 -25.17 13.90 32.22
CA ILE A 676 -26.24 12.87 32.34
C ILE A 676 -26.22 12.25 33.72
N LEU A 677 -25.06 12.19 34.36
CA LEU A 677 -25.00 12.15 35.82
C LEU A 677 -25.75 13.38 36.37
N ASP A 678 -25.68 14.52 35.67
CA ASP A 678 -26.57 15.68 35.87
C ASP A 678 -28.04 15.37 35.54
N LYS A 679 -28.38 14.79 34.37
CA LYS A 679 -29.76 14.34 34.02
C LYS A 679 -30.38 13.39 35.07
N TYR A 680 -29.56 12.61 35.78
CA TYR A 680 -29.97 11.70 36.86
C TYR A 680 -29.63 12.21 38.28
N ASN A 681 -29.24 13.49 38.46
CA ASN A 681 -28.99 14.18 39.74
C ASN A 681 -27.90 13.58 40.67
N VAL A 682 -26.77 13.14 40.13
CA VAL A 682 -25.57 12.78 40.91
C VAL A 682 -24.87 14.03 41.43
N VAL A 683 -24.34 14.02 42.67
CA VAL A 683 -23.59 15.15 43.24
C VAL A 683 -22.32 14.65 43.95
N PRO A 684 -21.10 15.05 43.53
CA PRO A 684 -19.86 14.59 44.13
C PRO A 684 -19.62 15.22 45.51
N LEU A 685 -19.39 14.38 46.53
CA LEU A 685 -19.10 14.86 47.88
C LEU A 685 -17.62 15.28 48.04
N PRO A 686 -17.31 16.40 48.72
CA PRO A 686 -15.93 16.85 49.00
C PRO A 686 -15.20 15.98 50.05
N ASN A 687 -15.70 14.77 50.31
CA ASN A 687 -15.19 13.82 51.31
C ASN A 687 -14.20 12.80 50.71
N ASN A 688 -13.97 12.83 49.39
CA ASN A 688 -13.43 11.67 48.67
C ASN A 688 -11.96 11.35 49.05
N PRO A 689 -11.65 10.12 49.52
CA PRO A 689 -10.30 9.71 49.90
C PRO A 689 -9.24 9.87 48.80
N VAL A 690 -9.60 9.84 47.52
CA VAL A 690 -8.68 10.03 46.40
C VAL A 690 -8.21 11.49 46.31
N MET A 691 -9.11 12.47 46.56
CA MET A 691 -8.71 13.88 46.74
C MET A 691 -7.86 14.05 48.01
N MET A 692 -8.23 13.38 49.10
CA MET A 692 -7.47 13.40 50.36
C MET A 692 -6.11 12.67 50.28
N PHE A 693 -5.84 11.93 49.20
CA PHE A 693 -4.56 11.28 48.91
C PHE A 693 -3.62 12.19 48.11
N ALA A 694 -4.14 12.95 47.14
CA ALA A 694 -3.35 13.82 46.27
C ALA A 694 -2.57 14.91 47.03
N LEU A 695 -3.15 15.48 48.09
CA LEU A 695 -2.48 16.47 48.95
C LEU A 695 -1.40 15.85 49.86
N LYS A 696 -1.43 14.54 50.08
CA LYS A 696 -0.88 13.89 51.29
C LYS A 696 0.65 13.68 51.30
N MET A 697 1.32 14.01 50.19
CA MET A 697 2.77 13.79 50.01
C MET A 697 3.61 15.04 50.39
N GLN A 698 2.97 16.15 50.72
CA GLN A 698 3.61 17.46 50.89
C GLN A 698 4.31 17.64 52.25
N ASN A 699 5.37 16.87 52.54
CA ASN A 699 6.28 17.21 53.65
C ASN A 699 7.76 16.84 53.48
N SER A 700 8.18 16.25 52.35
CA SER A 700 9.62 16.05 52.05
C SER A 700 10.02 16.28 50.59
N PHE A 701 9.07 16.64 49.71
CA PHE A 701 9.27 16.75 48.25
C PHE A 701 9.06 18.15 47.67
N PHE A 702 8.98 19.18 48.52
CA PHE A 702 8.62 20.55 48.11
C PHE A 702 9.55 21.16 47.04
N ASN A 703 10.82 20.76 47.00
CA ASN A 703 11.82 21.33 46.09
C ASN A 703 11.94 20.63 44.71
N LYS A 704 11.06 19.69 44.35
CA LYS A 704 11.14 18.98 43.05
C LYS A 704 9.95 19.17 42.09
N PHE A 705 8.83 19.75 42.52
CA PHE A 705 7.61 19.86 41.69
C PHE A 705 6.77 21.15 41.89
N LYS A 706 7.40 22.33 42.11
CA LYS A 706 6.71 23.64 42.30
C LYS A 706 5.45 23.82 41.41
N PRO A 707 5.53 23.75 40.06
CA PRO A 707 4.42 24.19 39.22
C PRO A 707 3.23 23.24 39.18
N TRP A 708 3.39 21.95 39.53
CA TRP A 708 2.28 20.99 39.42
C TRP A 708 1.31 21.12 40.61
N SER A 709 1.81 21.37 41.82
CA SER A 709 0.97 21.78 42.95
C SER A 709 0.31 23.14 42.71
N GLU A 710 1.02 24.09 42.10
CA GLU A 710 0.49 25.43 41.83
C GLU A 710 -0.63 25.42 40.80
N ARG A 711 -0.46 24.69 39.69
CA ARG A 711 -1.44 24.67 38.58
C ARG A 711 -2.75 23.98 38.98
N TYR A 712 -2.68 22.96 39.84
CA TYR A 712 -3.87 22.28 40.38
C TYR A 712 -4.62 23.16 41.39
N ILE A 713 -3.89 23.87 42.26
CA ILE A 713 -4.49 24.81 43.21
C ILE A 713 -5.12 26.02 42.49
N THR A 714 -4.46 26.55 41.45
CA THR A 714 -4.97 27.71 40.68
C THR A 714 -6.12 27.41 39.71
N LYS A 715 -6.15 26.25 39.02
CA LYS A 715 -7.24 25.92 38.06
C LYS A 715 -8.44 25.23 38.73
N ILE A 716 -8.25 24.51 39.85
CA ILE A 716 -9.33 23.72 40.47
C ILE A 716 -9.68 24.24 41.86
N ILE A 717 -8.73 24.25 42.81
CA ILE A 717 -9.08 24.50 44.23
C ILE A 717 -9.50 25.96 44.49
N LEU A 718 -8.76 26.96 43.99
CA LEU A 718 -9.14 28.37 44.13
C LEU A 718 -10.50 28.65 43.45
N PRO A 719 -10.74 28.28 42.18
CA PRO A 719 -12.04 28.48 41.54
C PRO A 719 -13.19 27.74 42.23
N TYR A 720 -12.96 26.55 42.80
CA TYR A 720 -13.95 25.83 43.60
C TYR A 720 -14.32 26.58 44.89
N PHE A 721 -13.36 27.19 45.59
CA PHE A 721 -13.65 28.01 46.77
C PHE A 721 -14.27 29.37 46.41
N MET A 722 -13.87 29.97 45.28
CA MET A 722 -14.48 31.20 44.75
C MET A 722 -15.95 30.96 44.33
N LYS A 723 -16.29 29.80 43.75
CA LYS A 723 -17.69 29.40 43.48
C LYS A 723 -18.47 29.01 44.74
N SER A 724 -17.88 28.25 45.67
CA SER A 724 -18.62 27.63 46.79
C SER A 724 -18.81 28.53 48.03
N LYS A 725 -18.09 29.65 48.14
CA LYS A 725 -18.20 30.65 49.23
C LYS A 725 -18.04 30.13 50.67
N LYS A 726 -17.46 28.94 50.85
CA LYS A 726 -17.22 28.30 52.17
C LYS A 726 -15.75 28.39 52.57
N TYR A 727 -15.32 29.59 52.98
CA TYR A 727 -13.90 29.91 53.21
C TYR A 727 -13.30 29.36 54.52
N ASP A 728 -14.12 28.85 55.46
CA ASP A 728 -13.67 28.39 56.77
C ASP A 728 -13.43 26.88 56.89
N SER A 729 -13.67 26.11 55.83
CA SER A 729 -13.75 24.64 55.88
C SER A 729 -12.42 23.88 55.99
N ILE A 730 -11.26 24.56 56.00
CA ILE A 730 -9.93 23.92 56.05
C ILE A 730 -9.21 24.29 57.37
N PRO A 731 -9.04 23.34 58.33
CA PRO A 731 -8.33 23.55 59.59
C PRO A 731 -6.79 23.64 59.50
N PHE A 732 -6.23 24.22 58.43
CA PHE A 732 -4.78 24.37 58.22
C PHE A 732 -4.40 25.81 57.86
N LEU A 733 -4.11 26.11 56.59
CA LEU A 733 -3.84 27.48 56.13
C LEU A 733 -5.11 28.12 55.58
N LYS A 734 -5.26 29.43 55.77
CA LYS A 734 -6.30 30.22 55.10
C LYS A 734 -5.84 30.61 53.69
N PRO A 735 -6.74 30.70 52.68
CA PRO A 735 -6.36 31.00 51.29
C PRO A 735 -5.50 32.26 51.12
N ILE A 736 -5.83 33.35 51.84
CA ILE A 736 -5.07 34.61 51.81
C ILE A 736 -3.61 34.45 52.28
N THR A 737 -3.35 33.55 53.24
CA THR A 737 -1.99 33.24 53.72
C THR A 737 -1.14 32.60 52.63
N PHE A 738 -1.75 31.76 51.78
CA PHE A 738 -1.05 31.07 50.70
C PHE A 738 -0.59 32.05 49.60
N MET A 739 -1.41 33.04 49.26
CA MET A 739 -1.07 34.11 48.30
C MET A 739 0.10 35.01 48.78
N ILE A 740 0.31 35.12 50.09
CA ILE A 740 1.39 35.92 50.69
C ILE A 740 2.72 35.15 50.74
N LEU A 741 2.67 33.82 50.75
CA LEU A 741 3.83 32.93 50.86
C LEU A 741 4.52 32.63 49.52
N ILE A 742 3.80 32.72 48.39
CA ILE A 742 4.33 32.48 47.05
C ILE A 742 4.70 33.83 46.42
N GLN A 743 5.99 34.18 46.47
CA GLN A 743 6.42 35.57 46.24
C GLN A 743 6.36 36.06 44.79
N ASP A 744 6.43 35.16 43.79
CA ASP A 744 6.63 35.53 42.38
C ASP A 744 5.36 35.45 41.49
N ASP A 745 4.29 34.79 41.95
CA ASP A 745 3.11 34.49 41.12
C ASP A 745 1.88 35.39 41.39
N TYR A 746 1.91 36.21 42.45
CA TYR A 746 0.81 37.12 42.83
C TYR A 746 1.30 38.53 43.20
N ASP A 747 0.77 39.53 42.49
CA ASP A 747 1.01 40.95 42.76
C ASP A 747 0.03 41.53 43.80
N VAL A 748 0.26 42.80 44.17
CA VAL A 748 -0.56 43.52 45.16
C VAL A 748 -1.99 43.70 44.69
N ASP A 749 -2.23 43.88 43.39
CA ASP A 749 -3.56 44.11 42.81
C ASP A 749 -4.41 42.83 42.85
N GLN A 750 -3.79 41.67 42.61
CA GLN A 750 -4.44 40.36 42.72
C GLN A 750 -4.81 40.00 44.16
N ILE A 751 -3.94 40.32 45.14
CA ILE A 751 -4.26 40.13 46.57
C ILE A 751 -5.35 41.13 47.02
N SER A 752 -5.31 42.37 46.53
CA SER A 752 -6.31 43.43 46.78
C SER A 752 -7.69 43.06 46.21
N GLN A 753 -7.74 42.47 45.01
CA GLN A 753 -8.95 41.91 44.41
C GLN A 753 -9.53 40.78 45.28
N PHE A 754 -8.69 39.85 45.74
CA PHE A 754 -9.15 38.74 46.60
C PHE A 754 -9.73 39.22 47.95
N ILE A 755 -9.14 40.24 48.57
CA ILE A 755 -9.66 40.83 49.82
C ILE A 755 -10.98 41.59 49.56
N SER A 756 -11.13 42.20 48.38
CA SER A 756 -12.39 42.83 47.97
C SER A 756 -13.50 41.79 47.81
N ASP A 757 -13.19 40.62 47.25
CA ASP A 757 -14.16 39.53 47.05
C ASP A 757 -14.51 38.77 48.36
N ALA A 758 -13.65 38.83 49.40
CA ALA A 758 -13.86 38.15 50.68
C ALA A 758 -13.41 38.98 51.93
N PRO A 759 -14.09 40.09 52.29
CA PRO A 759 -13.59 41.05 53.28
C PRO A 759 -13.44 40.51 54.72
N SER A 760 -14.18 39.47 55.09
CA SER A 760 -14.12 38.88 56.45
C SER A 760 -12.82 38.11 56.72
N ILE A 761 -12.07 37.73 55.68
CA ILE A 761 -10.89 36.85 55.83
C ILE A 761 -9.65 37.58 56.36
N ILE A 762 -9.63 38.92 56.31
CA ILE A 762 -8.44 39.74 56.59
C ILE A 762 -7.89 39.59 58.01
N ASN A 763 -8.77 39.30 58.98
CA ASN A 763 -8.42 39.08 60.38
C ASN A 763 -8.48 37.59 60.79
N SER A 764 -8.66 36.68 59.83
CA SER A 764 -8.76 35.24 60.12
C SER A 764 -7.39 34.66 60.50
N GLN A 765 -7.40 33.73 61.47
CA GLN A 765 -6.22 33.01 61.94
C GLN A 765 -6.14 31.62 61.29
N ASP A 766 -4.92 31.16 61.03
CA ASP A 766 -4.62 29.79 60.60
C ASP A 766 -4.39 28.84 61.81
N HIS A 767 -4.04 27.58 61.53
CA HIS A 767 -3.75 26.56 62.55
C HIS A 767 -2.55 26.87 63.49
N GLN A 768 -1.75 27.89 63.21
CA GLN A 768 -0.67 28.38 64.07
C GLN A 768 -1.09 29.67 64.83
N GLY A 769 -2.31 30.17 64.59
CA GLY A 769 -2.83 31.41 65.14
C GLY A 769 -2.41 32.65 64.34
N MET A 770 -1.72 32.51 63.22
CA MET A 770 -1.20 33.65 62.47
C MET A 770 -2.22 34.22 61.49
N THR A 771 -2.22 35.55 61.33
CA THR A 771 -3.07 36.27 60.35
C THR A 771 -2.30 36.62 59.08
N ALA A 772 -3.04 37.00 58.03
CA ALA A 772 -2.46 37.50 56.77
C ALA A 772 -1.43 38.64 57.00
N LEU A 773 -1.74 39.57 57.92
CA LEU A 773 -0.86 40.69 58.24
C LEU A 773 0.43 40.25 58.95
N MET A 774 0.37 39.24 59.83
CA MET A 774 1.57 38.68 60.49
C MET A 774 2.50 38.00 59.48
N TRP A 775 1.93 37.20 58.57
CA TRP A 775 2.71 36.56 57.49
C TRP A 775 3.34 37.57 56.53
N ALA A 776 2.63 38.65 56.17
CA ALA A 776 3.19 39.73 55.35
C ALA A 776 4.36 40.45 56.04
N CYS A 777 4.31 40.60 57.37
CA CYS A 777 5.41 41.13 58.17
C CYS A 777 6.60 40.16 58.23
N GLU A 778 6.37 38.87 58.49
CA GLU A 778 7.43 37.85 58.54
C GLU A 778 8.16 37.70 57.19
N LYS A 779 7.43 37.77 56.07
CA LYS A 779 8.02 37.70 54.71
C LYS A 779 8.51 39.06 54.19
N ASN A 780 8.49 40.11 55.03
CA ASN A 780 9.01 41.44 54.73
C ASN A 780 8.41 42.12 53.47
N ARG A 781 7.12 41.87 53.19
CA ARG A 781 6.39 42.40 52.01
C ARG A 781 5.76 43.77 52.32
N LEU A 782 6.57 44.83 52.30
CA LEU A 782 6.16 46.21 52.58
C LEU A 782 5.01 46.71 51.67
N ASP A 783 5.01 46.27 50.43
CA ASP A 783 3.98 46.51 49.40
C ASP A 783 2.63 45.93 49.82
N VAL A 784 2.61 44.67 50.24
CA VAL A 784 1.40 43.97 50.72
C VAL A 784 0.94 44.53 52.06
N VAL A 785 1.85 44.88 52.97
CA VAL A 785 1.47 45.51 54.26
C VAL A 785 0.80 46.87 54.04
N LYS A 786 1.32 47.71 53.14
CA LYS A 786 0.69 49.01 52.82
C LYS A 786 -0.74 48.83 52.28
N MET A 787 -0.94 47.91 51.33
CA MET A 787 -2.26 47.56 50.78
C MET A 787 -3.20 46.99 51.85
N LEU A 788 -2.76 46.03 52.68
CA LEU A 788 -3.58 45.44 53.72
C LEU A 788 -4.16 46.51 54.67
N LEU A 789 -3.37 47.53 55.02
CA LEU A 789 -3.81 48.59 55.93
C LEU A 789 -4.91 49.49 55.35
N GLU A 790 -5.07 49.57 54.03
CA GLU A 790 -6.21 50.25 53.38
C GLU A 790 -7.55 49.55 53.72
N TYR A 791 -7.53 48.21 53.83
CA TYR A 791 -8.70 47.39 54.18
C TYR A 791 -8.97 47.30 55.70
N SER A 792 -8.14 47.95 56.51
CA SER A 792 -8.32 48.16 57.96
C SER A 792 -8.29 46.92 58.89
N PRO A 793 -7.27 46.03 58.78
CA PRO A 793 -7.07 44.86 59.62
C PRO A 793 -6.93 45.21 61.10
N ASP A 794 -7.24 44.26 61.96
CA ASP A 794 -6.91 44.33 63.39
C ASP A 794 -5.44 43.93 63.59
N ILE A 795 -4.68 44.85 64.19
CA ILE A 795 -3.23 44.74 64.35
C ILE A 795 -2.83 44.16 65.72
N ASP A 796 -3.80 44.05 66.65
CA ASP A 796 -3.57 43.65 68.04
C ASP A 796 -3.90 42.16 68.31
N ILE A 797 -4.25 41.40 67.27
CA ILE A 797 -4.38 39.93 67.33
C ILE A 797 -3.02 39.30 67.69
N GLN A 798 -3.04 38.18 68.42
CA GLN A 798 -1.86 37.40 68.81
C GLN A 798 -1.93 35.96 68.27
N ASP A 799 -0.79 35.39 67.90
CA ASP A 799 -0.65 33.98 67.49
C ASP A 799 -0.69 33.01 68.70
N LEU A 800 -0.59 31.70 68.45
CA LEU A 800 -0.55 30.69 69.52
C LEU A 800 0.70 30.80 70.44
N ASN A 801 1.73 31.54 70.01
CA ASN A 801 2.92 31.87 70.81
C ASN A 801 2.85 33.29 71.43
N SER A 802 1.66 33.93 71.42
CA SER A 802 1.38 35.27 71.97
C SER A 802 2.06 36.46 71.25
N LYS A 803 2.49 36.32 69.99
CA LYS A 803 3.10 37.38 69.17
C LYS A 803 2.09 38.11 68.27
N THR A 804 2.26 39.41 68.13
CA THR A 804 1.47 40.31 67.28
C THR A 804 2.15 40.59 65.94
N ALA A 805 1.44 41.24 64.99
CA ALA A 805 2.05 41.73 63.75
C ALA A 805 3.22 42.72 63.99
N LEU A 806 3.23 43.44 65.13
CA LEU A 806 4.35 44.29 65.52
C LEU A 806 5.62 43.48 65.81
N ASP A 807 5.49 42.32 66.46
CA ASP A 807 6.62 41.45 66.83
C ASP A 807 7.28 40.80 65.59
N TYR A 808 6.47 40.36 64.62
CA TYR A 808 6.96 39.83 63.33
C TYR A 808 7.59 40.92 62.45
N SER A 809 7.26 42.19 62.66
CA SER A 809 7.87 43.33 61.93
C SER A 809 9.19 43.86 62.51
N SER A 810 9.68 43.28 63.62
CA SER A 810 10.96 43.65 64.25
C SER A 810 12.18 43.54 63.32
N GLY A 811 12.06 42.78 62.22
CA GLY A 811 13.06 42.68 61.15
C GLY A 811 13.06 43.84 60.12
N ASN A 812 12.04 44.70 60.06
CA ASN A 812 12.02 45.86 59.16
C ASN A 812 11.48 47.14 59.84
N ASN A 813 12.40 48.10 59.98
CA ASN A 813 12.16 49.39 60.60
C ASN A 813 11.07 50.23 59.88
N GLU A 814 10.88 50.08 58.56
CA GLU A 814 9.85 50.80 57.80
C GLU A 814 8.44 50.22 58.05
N ILE A 815 8.29 48.89 58.02
CA ILE A 815 7.02 48.21 58.34
C ILE A 815 6.60 48.51 59.78
N TYR A 816 7.55 48.44 60.73
CA TYR A 816 7.32 48.66 62.15
C TYR A 816 6.78 50.07 62.46
N GLN A 817 7.32 51.12 61.84
CA GLN A 817 6.81 52.49 62.01
C GLN A 817 5.41 52.67 61.40
N LEU A 818 5.14 52.02 60.26
CA LEU A 818 3.89 52.17 59.53
C LEU A 818 2.70 51.56 60.30
N LEU A 819 2.90 50.41 60.95
CA LEU A 819 1.90 49.81 61.85
C LEU A 819 1.65 50.66 63.12
N ARG A 820 2.72 51.25 63.68
CA ARG A 820 2.63 52.16 64.83
C ARG A 820 1.84 53.44 64.52
N GLU A 821 2.06 54.01 63.34
CA GLU A 821 1.26 55.11 62.79
C GLU A 821 -0.20 54.69 62.54
N TYR A 822 -0.44 53.48 62.00
CA TYR A 822 -1.80 53.02 61.72
C TYR A 822 -2.65 52.91 63.00
N LYS A 823 -2.05 52.48 64.13
CA LYS A 823 -2.67 52.51 65.46
C LYS A 823 -3.06 53.92 65.94
N LYS A 824 -2.39 54.96 65.41
CA LYS A 824 -2.72 56.39 65.54
C LYS A 824 -3.79 56.85 64.53
N ASN A 825 -3.86 56.22 63.34
CA ASN A 825 -4.69 56.68 62.21
C ASN A 825 -6.08 56.01 62.10
N LYS A 826 -6.37 54.90 62.80
CA LYS A 826 -7.53 54.01 62.53
C LYS A 826 -8.90 54.58 62.98
N ASN A 827 -9.39 55.66 62.35
CA ASN A 827 -10.75 56.17 62.59
C ASN A 827 -11.57 56.53 61.32
N GLN A 828 -10.95 56.96 60.22
CA GLN A 828 -11.63 57.83 59.23
C GLN A 828 -11.99 57.18 57.89
N HIS A 829 -11.65 55.90 57.70
CA HIS A 829 -11.37 55.31 56.38
C HIS A 829 -12.63 54.74 55.69
N TYR A 830 -13.54 55.64 55.30
CA TYR A 830 -14.90 55.25 54.86
C TYR A 830 -15.43 55.94 53.57
N PRO A 831 -15.31 57.26 53.34
CA PRO A 831 -16.21 57.97 52.41
C PRO A 831 -16.31 57.44 50.96
N LYS A 832 -15.20 57.22 50.23
CA LYS A 832 -15.28 56.73 48.83
C LYS A 832 -15.69 55.25 48.71
N LYS A 833 -15.90 54.51 49.81
CA LYS A 833 -16.35 53.09 49.77
C LYS A 833 -17.60 52.90 48.90
N LEU A 834 -18.57 53.82 48.95
CA LEU A 834 -19.80 53.69 48.19
C LEU A 834 -19.63 53.96 46.68
N ALA A 835 -18.71 54.85 46.28
CA ALA A 835 -18.48 55.17 44.88
C ALA A 835 -17.62 54.10 44.18
N LYS A 836 -16.59 53.56 44.87
CA LYS A 836 -15.76 52.44 44.35
C LYS A 836 -16.58 51.17 44.08
N LEU A 837 -17.66 50.95 44.83
CA LEU A 837 -18.53 49.77 44.71
C LEU A 837 -19.38 49.74 43.43
N LEU A 838 -19.58 50.89 42.77
CA LEU A 838 -20.44 51.00 41.57
C LEU A 838 -19.66 51.00 40.24
N THR A 839 -18.35 51.25 40.27
CA THR A 839 -17.49 51.31 39.07
C THR A 839 -16.85 49.96 38.69
N ASN A 840 -16.83 48.97 39.59
CA ASN A 840 -16.20 47.66 39.31
C ASN A 840 -17.00 46.74 38.37
N PHE A 841 -18.24 47.05 38.04
CA PHE A 841 -19.03 46.27 37.08
C PHE A 841 -18.54 46.53 35.65
N ARG A 842 -18.19 45.47 34.91
CA ARG A 842 -17.46 45.50 33.63
C ARG A 842 -18.31 46.05 32.46
N LYS A 843 -17.75 46.13 31.24
CA LYS A 843 -18.45 46.69 30.07
C LYS A 843 -19.47 45.70 29.45
N ASP A 844 -19.36 44.43 29.84
CA ASP A 844 -19.90 43.28 29.13
C ASP A 844 -21.06 42.60 29.90
N THR A 845 -21.59 43.25 30.94
CA THR A 845 -22.57 42.69 31.88
C THR A 845 -24.03 42.94 31.46
N PRO A 846 -24.92 41.92 31.45
CA PRO A 846 -26.35 41.99 31.10
C PRO A 846 -27.12 43.24 31.58
N ILE A 847 -26.86 43.69 32.82
CA ILE A 847 -27.46 44.88 33.45
C ILE A 847 -27.31 46.19 32.64
N LYS A 848 -26.40 46.23 31.66
CA LYS A 848 -26.04 47.46 30.90
C LYS A 848 -26.61 47.52 29.47
N TYR A 849 -27.30 46.48 28.99
CA TYR A 849 -27.80 46.40 27.62
C TYR A 849 -29.28 46.80 27.50
N THR A 850 -29.66 47.28 26.32
CA THR A 850 -31.05 47.69 26.06
C THR A 850 -31.86 46.56 25.44
N THR A 851 -33.19 46.64 25.56
CA THR A 851 -34.14 45.72 24.92
C THR A 851 -34.02 45.66 23.39
N HIS A 852 -33.32 46.60 22.75
CA HIS A 852 -33.04 46.61 21.32
C HIS A 852 -31.79 45.79 20.94
N ASP A 853 -30.82 45.66 21.83
CA ASP A 853 -29.60 44.87 21.58
C ASP A 853 -29.91 43.36 21.63
N TRP A 854 -30.84 42.99 22.52
CA TRP A 854 -31.31 41.62 22.77
C TRP A 854 -31.76 40.87 21.49
N GLU A 855 -32.81 41.35 20.80
CA GLU A 855 -33.45 40.62 19.68
C GLU A 855 -32.53 40.41 18.46
N THR A 856 -31.46 41.20 18.33
CA THR A 856 -30.65 41.24 17.10
C THR A 856 -29.34 40.46 17.18
N ASN A 857 -28.79 40.25 18.38
CA ASN A 857 -27.46 39.63 18.56
C ASN A 857 -27.41 38.54 19.65
N PHE A 858 -28.38 38.49 20.58
CA PHE A 858 -28.26 37.70 21.82
C PHE A 858 -29.45 36.77 22.07
N LYS A 859 -30.33 36.61 21.08
CA LYS A 859 -31.53 35.80 21.17
C LYS A 859 -31.21 34.32 21.40
N GLU A 860 -30.10 33.87 20.83
CA GLU A 860 -29.54 32.54 20.98
C GLU A 860 -28.64 32.44 22.24
N GLU A 861 -27.92 33.51 22.60
CA GLU A 861 -27.00 33.53 23.76
C GLU A 861 -27.74 33.35 25.12
N TYR A 862 -28.98 33.82 25.21
CA TYR A 862 -29.83 33.62 26.41
C TYR A 862 -31.17 32.93 26.12
N GLY A 863 -31.38 32.42 24.90
CA GLY A 863 -32.51 31.57 24.45
C GLY A 863 -33.89 32.22 24.38
N ASN A 864 -34.27 33.06 25.35
CA ASN A 864 -35.47 33.89 25.35
C ASN A 864 -35.33 35.08 26.31
N PHE A 865 -36.21 36.09 26.19
CA PHE A 865 -36.14 37.29 27.02
C PHE A 865 -36.20 36.99 28.53
N SER A 866 -36.88 35.93 28.96
CA SER A 866 -36.88 35.49 30.37
C SER A 866 -35.50 35.01 30.83
N GLY A 867 -34.75 34.30 29.98
CA GLY A 867 -33.38 33.84 30.31
C GLY A 867 -32.40 35.01 30.44
N PHE A 868 -32.56 36.05 29.61
CA PHE A 868 -31.82 37.31 29.76
C PHE A 868 -32.16 38.01 31.10
N ILE A 869 -33.46 38.12 31.44
CA ILE A 869 -33.90 38.69 32.73
C ILE A 869 -33.40 37.87 33.93
N GLU A 870 -33.26 36.55 33.81
CA GLU A 870 -32.76 35.70 34.89
C GLU A 870 -31.26 35.93 35.17
N LYS A 871 -30.43 36.12 34.14
CA LYS A 871 -29.03 36.56 34.33
C LYS A 871 -28.89 37.98 34.88
N VAL A 872 -29.84 38.87 34.63
CA VAL A 872 -29.90 40.18 35.29
C VAL A 872 -30.21 40.04 36.79
N LYS A 873 -31.11 39.13 37.18
CA LYS A 873 -31.43 38.83 38.59
C LYS A 873 -30.25 38.22 39.35
N GLU A 874 -29.54 37.27 38.75
CA GLU A 874 -28.32 36.67 39.30
C GLU A 874 -27.28 37.72 39.71
N GLN A 875 -26.96 38.62 38.78
CA GLN A 875 -25.91 39.63 39.00
C GLN A 875 -26.37 40.72 39.99
N TRP A 876 -27.68 40.91 40.16
CA TRP A 876 -28.25 41.77 41.18
C TRP A 876 -28.15 41.16 42.60
N SER A 877 -28.39 39.85 42.75
CA SER A 877 -28.31 39.13 44.03
C SER A 877 -26.91 39.16 44.67
N LEU A 878 -25.85 39.27 43.86
CA LEU A 878 -24.48 39.42 44.34
C LEU A 878 -24.25 40.80 44.98
N ILE A 879 -24.71 41.88 44.32
CA ILE A 879 -24.64 43.27 44.81
C ILE A 879 -25.49 43.44 46.09
N GLU A 880 -26.59 42.69 46.17
CA GLU A 880 -27.52 42.72 47.28
C GLU A 880 -26.86 42.37 48.63
N ALA A 881 -25.97 41.38 48.65
CA ALA A 881 -25.34 40.87 49.86
C ALA A 881 -24.39 41.90 50.51
N GLU A 882 -23.60 42.61 49.71
CA GLU A 882 -22.70 43.66 50.18
C GLU A 882 -23.47 44.90 50.67
N LEU A 883 -24.50 45.32 49.92
CA LEU A 883 -25.36 46.45 50.33
C LEU A 883 -26.12 46.16 51.63
N LYS A 884 -26.49 44.91 51.90
CA LYS A 884 -27.11 44.47 53.17
C LYS A 884 -26.17 44.65 54.36
N GLN A 885 -24.87 44.33 54.21
CA GLN A 885 -23.86 44.56 55.25
C GLN A 885 -23.54 46.05 55.42
N TYR A 886 -23.46 46.83 54.33
CA TYR A 886 -23.07 48.24 54.40
C TYR A 886 -24.21 49.21 54.79
N SER A 887 -25.47 48.96 54.41
CA SER A 887 -26.61 49.78 54.88
C SER A 887 -28.00 49.13 54.65
N PRO A 888 -28.62 48.50 55.67
CA PRO A 888 -29.91 47.81 55.54
C PRO A 888 -31.08 48.69 55.06
N LYS A 889 -31.08 49.99 55.42
CA LYS A 889 -32.09 50.97 54.96
C LYS A 889 -31.92 51.36 53.49
N LEU A 890 -30.68 51.33 52.98
CA LEU A 890 -30.37 51.66 51.60
C LEU A 890 -30.62 50.44 50.71
N HIS A 891 -30.18 49.24 51.13
CA HIS A 891 -30.52 47.97 50.49
C HIS A 891 -32.02 47.85 50.23
N LYS A 892 -32.87 48.01 51.25
CA LYS A 892 -34.34 47.87 51.13
C LYS A 892 -35.00 48.93 50.21
N LYS A 893 -34.23 49.94 49.79
CA LYS A 893 -34.57 50.99 48.80
C LYS A 893 -33.71 50.98 47.52
N ILE A 894 -32.76 50.05 47.37
CA ILE A 894 -31.90 49.87 46.18
C ILE A 894 -32.26 48.56 45.47
N TYR A 895 -32.57 47.51 46.22
CA TYR A 895 -33.05 46.19 45.81
C TYR A 895 -34.34 46.21 44.93
N THR A 896 -35.00 47.37 44.80
CA THR A 896 -36.47 47.50 44.85
C THR A 896 -37.15 48.21 43.65
N PHE A 897 -36.52 48.37 42.47
CA PHE A 897 -37.13 48.80 41.15
C PHE A 897 -37.15 47.64 40.15
N LEU A 898 -36.53 46.54 40.56
CA LEU A 898 -35.73 45.75 39.66
C LEU A 898 -36.36 44.36 39.42
N ILE A 899 -37.40 43.95 40.19
CA ILE A 899 -38.06 42.63 40.03
C ILE A 899 -39.61 42.62 40.14
N GLU A 900 -40.26 43.13 41.21
CA GLU A 900 -41.75 43.33 41.19
C GLU A 900 -42.14 44.60 40.40
N ASN A 901 -43.31 45.25 40.67
CA ASN A 901 -44.12 46.25 39.88
C ASN A 901 -44.08 46.26 38.33
N ASN A 902 -42.98 45.91 37.68
CA ASN A 902 -42.98 45.08 36.47
C ASN A 902 -42.84 43.56 36.84
N PRO A 903 -43.68 42.91 37.69
CA PRO A 903 -43.66 41.44 37.83
C PRO A 903 -44.35 40.79 36.61
N SER A 904 -44.56 41.55 35.54
CA SER A 904 -45.26 41.15 34.33
C SER A 904 -44.21 40.80 33.29
N THR A 905 -44.36 39.61 32.73
CA THR A 905 -43.55 39.05 31.66
C THR A 905 -43.58 39.85 30.35
N ASP A 906 -44.44 40.87 30.23
CA ASP A 906 -44.64 41.68 29.03
C ASP A 906 -44.25 43.18 29.17
N TYR A 907 -43.67 43.61 30.30
CA TYR A 907 -43.21 45.00 30.46
C TYR A 907 -41.68 45.15 30.42
N SER A 908 -41.23 45.56 29.24
CA SER A 908 -39.86 45.92 28.86
C SER A 908 -39.08 46.75 29.87
N TRP A 909 -37.78 46.49 29.91
CA TRP A 909 -36.79 47.46 30.38
C TRP A 909 -36.54 48.52 29.29
N CYS A 910 -35.95 49.66 29.68
CA CYS A 910 -35.54 50.77 28.81
C CYS A 910 -36.61 51.55 28.02
N SER A 911 -37.84 51.05 27.80
CA SER A 911 -38.88 51.78 27.05
C SER A 911 -39.60 52.87 27.87
N TYR A 912 -38.83 53.71 28.55
CA TYR A 912 -39.26 55.03 29.01
C TYR A 912 -38.09 56.01 28.81
N GLU A 913 -38.16 56.74 27.71
CA GLU A 913 -37.44 57.99 27.40
C GLU A 913 -36.04 58.17 28.05
N ASN A 914 -35.05 57.55 27.40
CA ASN A 914 -33.76 58.20 27.09
C ASN A 914 -32.91 58.81 28.22
N ILE A 915 -33.01 58.40 29.49
CA ILE A 915 -31.89 58.61 30.43
C ILE A 915 -30.74 57.62 30.20
N ASN A 916 -30.20 57.60 28.98
CA ASN A 916 -28.90 57.00 28.73
C ASN A 916 -27.82 57.98 29.23
N ILE A 917 -27.53 57.90 30.53
CA ILE A 917 -26.37 58.55 31.16
C ILE A 917 -25.12 57.80 30.69
N GLY A 918 -24.72 58.04 29.44
CA GLY A 918 -23.56 57.38 28.83
C GLY A 918 -22.33 57.49 29.73
N TRP A 919 -21.52 56.45 29.81
CA TRP A 919 -20.49 56.31 30.88
C TRP A 919 -19.38 57.38 30.85
N SER A 920 -19.32 58.23 29.82
CA SER A 920 -18.59 59.51 29.85
C SER A 920 -19.04 60.43 31.00
N SER A 921 -20.32 60.40 31.37
CA SER A 921 -20.87 61.11 32.54
C SER A 921 -20.38 60.51 33.85
N LEU A 922 -20.25 59.18 33.93
CA LEU A 922 -19.77 58.47 35.12
C LEU A 922 -18.26 58.69 35.33
N ASN A 923 -17.47 58.65 34.26
CA ASN A 923 -16.05 59.03 34.32
C ASN A 923 -15.87 60.53 34.66
N GLY A 924 -16.82 61.38 34.26
CA GLY A 924 -16.88 62.79 34.68
C GLY A 924 -17.21 62.95 36.16
N LEU A 925 -18.15 62.16 36.68
CA LEU A 925 -18.54 62.13 38.10
C LEU A 925 -17.40 61.60 38.99
N ASP A 926 -16.69 60.57 38.55
CA ASP A 926 -15.58 60.00 39.34
C ASP A 926 -14.43 61.02 39.46
N ASN A 927 -14.04 61.66 38.35
CA ASN A 927 -13.11 62.81 38.34
C ASN A 927 -13.60 64.03 39.15
N TRP A 928 -14.91 64.22 39.28
CA TRP A 928 -15.49 65.29 40.10
C TRP A 928 -15.34 64.99 41.60
N CYS A 929 -15.58 63.73 41.98
CA CYS A 929 -15.42 63.23 43.35
C CYS A 929 -13.94 63.14 43.77
N ASP A 930 -13.03 62.76 42.87
CA ASP A 930 -11.58 62.71 43.15
C ASP A 930 -10.96 64.09 43.39
N LYS A 931 -11.65 65.17 42.96
CA LYS A 931 -11.32 66.56 43.32
C LYS A 931 -11.95 67.02 44.64
N GLY A 932 -12.62 66.13 45.38
CA GLY A 932 -13.22 66.39 46.68
C GLY A 932 -14.61 67.05 46.66
N ASN A 933 -15.28 67.13 45.50
CA ASN A 933 -16.60 67.77 45.37
C ASN A 933 -17.75 66.77 45.62
N ASP A 934 -18.92 67.26 46.04
CA ASP A 934 -20.09 66.40 46.29
C ASP A 934 -20.65 65.81 44.97
N PRO A 935 -20.90 64.48 44.89
CA PRO A 935 -21.48 63.84 43.71
C PRO A 935 -22.90 64.27 43.37
N ASN A 936 -23.70 64.77 44.31
CA ASN A 936 -25.10 65.16 44.06
C ASN A 936 -25.20 66.43 43.19
N ASP A 937 -24.22 67.34 43.32
CA ASP A 937 -24.16 68.62 42.59
C ASP A 937 -23.55 68.48 41.18
N PHE A 938 -23.09 67.28 40.81
CA PHE A 938 -22.53 67.01 39.50
C PHE A 938 -23.60 67.22 38.41
N LYS A 939 -23.38 68.24 37.56
CA LYS A 939 -24.25 68.52 36.42
C LYS A 939 -24.12 67.42 35.36
N LEU A 940 -25.27 66.95 34.89
CA LEU A 940 -25.34 65.98 33.82
C LEU A 940 -24.84 66.64 32.51
N PRO A 941 -24.09 65.91 31.65
CA PRO A 941 -23.56 66.47 30.41
C PRO A 941 -24.64 66.74 29.33
N LYS A 942 -25.89 66.40 29.61
CA LYS A 942 -27.10 66.69 28.84
C LYS A 942 -28.25 66.86 29.82
N GLU A 943 -29.29 67.62 29.46
CA GLU A 943 -30.53 67.64 30.23
C GLU A 943 -31.38 66.41 29.87
N TYR A 944 -31.98 65.77 30.88
CA TYR A 944 -32.73 64.53 30.70
C TYR A 944 -34.16 64.69 31.20
N ILE A 945 -35.15 64.48 30.32
CA ILE A 945 -36.57 64.66 30.66
C ILE A 945 -37.19 63.31 30.99
N VAL A 946 -37.79 63.17 32.17
CA VAL A 946 -38.61 62.00 32.53
C VAL A 946 -39.89 62.44 33.20
N LYS A 947 -41.04 61.93 32.70
CA LYS A 947 -42.40 62.20 33.21
C LYS A 947 -42.60 63.69 33.54
N SER A 948 -42.33 64.53 32.55
CA SER A 948 -42.52 66.00 32.59
C SER A 948 -41.60 66.78 33.53
N LYS A 949 -40.49 66.20 34.03
CA LYS A 949 -39.42 66.94 34.72
C LYS A 949 -38.10 66.85 33.97
N THR A 950 -37.47 68.00 33.76
CA THR A 950 -36.08 68.11 33.31
C THR A 950 -35.13 67.88 34.49
N LEU A 951 -34.22 66.93 34.34
CA LEU A 951 -33.18 66.58 35.29
C LEU A 951 -31.85 67.18 34.81
N THR A 952 -31.16 67.86 35.71
CA THR A 952 -29.94 68.64 35.41
C THR A 952 -28.74 68.21 36.25
N THR A 953 -28.95 67.56 37.40
CA THR A 953 -27.86 67.01 38.23
C THR A 953 -28.04 65.52 38.56
N PHE A 954 -26.93 64.87 38.91
CA PHE A 954 -26.91 63.45 39.25
C PHE A 954 -27.69 63.14 40.55
N GLY A 955 -27.76 64.09 41.49
CA GLY A 955 -28.58 63.97 42.70
C GLY A 955 -30.09 63.86 42.42
N GLU A 956 -30.58 64.47 41.35
CA GLU A 956 -31.99 64.38 40.94
C GLU A 956 -32.33 62.98 40.39
N VAL A 957 -31.39 62.37 39.66
CA VAL A 957 -31.50 61.00 39.10
C VAL A 957 -31.61 59.96 40.22
N ILE A 958 -30.71 60.01 41.22
CA ILE A 958 -30.70 59.08 42.36
C ILE A 958 -32.04 59.12 43.12
N LYS A 959 -32.71 60.27 43.13
CA LYS A 959 -33.96 60.49 43.85
C LYS A 959 -35.18 59.84 43.18
N ILE A 960 -35.25 59.85 41.85
CA ILE A 960 -36.27 59.13 41.07
C ILE A 960 -36.02 57.63 41.13
N PHE A 961 -34.75 57.21 40.96
CA PHE A 961 -34.39 55.81 41.14
C PHE A 961 -34.87 55.32 42.52
N LYS A 962 -34.54 55.94 43.66
CA LYS A 962 -35.05 55.50 45.01
C LYS A 962 -36.58 55.56 45.26
N GLN A 963 -37.41 55.88 44.27
CA GLN A 963 -38.88 55.90 44.37
C GLN A 963 -39.52 54.81 43.52
N GLU A 964 -39.18 54.77 42.24
CA GLU A 964 -39.50 53.63 41.38
C GLU A 964 -38.78 52.38 41.95
N ILE A 965 -37.58 52.56 42.53
CA ILE A 965 -36.92 51.66 43.49
C ILE A 965 -37.55 51.80 44.89
N GLN A 966 -38.80 51.36 45.05
CA GLN A 966 -39.38 51.20 46.39
C GLN A 966 -40.49 50.11 46.48
N ILE A 967 -40.69 49.29 45.43
CA ILE A 967 -41.86 48.40 45.32
C ILE A 967 -41.56 47.08 44.56
N ARG A 968 -40.28 46.71 44.35
CA ARG A 968 -39.88 45.74 43.32
C ARG A 968 -38.64 44.86 43.59
N SER A 969 -38.76 43.76 44.34
CA SER A 969 -37.64 42.83 44.67
C SER A 969 -38.06 41.36 44.88
N GLU A 970 -37.40 40.39 44.21
CA GLU A 970 -37.69 38.93 44.31
C GLU A 970 -36.56 38.02 43.71
N ASN A 971 -36.81 36.77 43.30
CA ASN A 971 -35.84 35.69 42.94
C ASN A 971 -35.78 35.34 41.40
N ASN A 972 -34.90 34.47 40.83
CA ASN A 972 -33.77 33.65 41.34
C ASN A 972 -32.55 33.52 40.33
N MET A 973 -31.92 32.34 40.18
CA MET A 973 -30.60 31.96 39.58
C MET A 973 -30.62 30.46 39.08
N LEU A 974 -29.64 29.79 38.41
CA LEU A 974 -28.19 30.05 38.17
C LEU A 974 -27.53 29.35 36.91
N GLU A 975 -27.48 28.00 36.82
CA GLU A 975 -26.49 27.24 35.99
C GLU A 975 -26.88 25.77 35.59
N ASN A 976 -26.45 25.33 34.37
CA ASN A 976 -25.92 23.98 33.95
C ASN A 976 -26.80 22.70 33.76
N ILE A 977 -26.45 21.66 32.95
CA ILE A 977 -25.88 21.58 31.55
C ILE A 977 -26.03 20.15 30.89
N PHE A 978 -26.27 20.09 29.55
CA PHE A 978 -26.23 18.96 28.53
C PHE A 978 -26.95 17.59 28.82
N LEU A 979 -26.68 16.34 28.33
CA LEU A 979 -25.59 15.51 27.69
C LEU A 979 -25.85 15.05 26.22
N ASP A 980 -24.97 14.18 25.70
CA ASP A 980 -24.66 13.83 24.31
C ASP A 980 -24.61 12.31 24.01
N ILE A 981 -25.07 11.91 22.80
CA ILE A 981 -24.31 10.96 21.98
C ILE A 981 -24.93 9.63 21.50
N GLU A 982 -26.21 9.29 21.73
CA GLU A 982 -26.84 8.11 21.08
C GLU A 982 -28.39 8.11 21.15
N SER A 983 -29.04 7.27 20.32
CA SER A 983 -30.52 7.29 20.17
C SER A 983 -31.23 5.99 19.71
N ASP A 984 -30.57 5.06 19.00
CA ASP A 984 -31.29 4.35 17.92
C ASP A 984 -31.93 2.98 18.22
N GLU A 985 -33.20 2.86 17.82
CA GLU A 985 -33.79 1.76 17.04
C GLU A 985 -34.58 2.42 15.88
N ALA A 986 -34.19 2.25 14.61
CA ALA A 986 -34.62 1.20 13.67
C ALA A 986 -36.01 1.42 13.03
N PHE A 987 -36.10 1.34 11.68
CA PHE A 987 -37.04 0.43 10.96
C PHE A 987 -36.86 0.46 9.40
N ASP A 988 -36.68 -0.74 8.84
CA ASP A 988 -37.02 -1.30 7.51
C ASP A 988 -36.86 -0.58 6.13
N THR A 989 -36.10 -1.28 5.27
CA THR A 989 -36.28 -1.54 3.82
C THR A 989 -36.30 -0.39 2.78
N PHE A 990 -35.28 -0.36 1.88
CA PHE A 990 -35.43 -0.39 0.41
C PHE A 990 -34.06 -0.39 -0.33
N THR A 991 -33.91 -1.19 -1.40
CA THR A 991 -32.91 -1.11 -2.53
C THR A 991 -31.37 -1.16 -2.30
N PHE A 992 -30.71 -2.09 -3.02
CA PHE A 992 -29.29 -2.09 -3.47
C PHE A 992 -28.19 -1.68 -2.46
N ASP A 993 -27.64 -2.63 -1.68
CA ASP A 993 -26.57 -2.33 -0.72
C ASP A 993 -25.39 -3.33 -0.64
N THR A 994 -24.19 -2.75 -0.63
CA THR A 994 -22.93 -3.21 0.00
C THR A 994 -22.23 -4.51 -0.43
N ILE A 995 -21.00 -4.36 -0.94
CA ILE A 995 -19.89 -5.28 -0.66
C ILE A 995 -19.38 -4.97 0.75
N LYS A 996 -19.09 -6.01 1.56
CA LYS A 996 -18.64 -5.85 2.96
C LYS A 996 -17.18 -6.25 3.16
N LEU A 997 -16.38 -5.30 3.64
CA LEU A 997 -15.25 -5.55 4.54
C LEU A 997 -15.51 -4.82 5.87
N LYS A 998 -14.94 -5.36 6.95
CA LYS A 998 -15.12 -5.01 8.38
C LYS A 998 -15.64 -3.58 8.70
N GLY A 999 -16.94 -3.47 8.97
CA GLY A 999 -17.45 -2.67 10.09
C GLY A 999 -17.42 -1.14 10.01
N LYS A 1000 -16.99 -0.51 8.91
CA LYS A 1000 -17.20 0.93 8.68
C LYS A 1000 -17.72 1.19 7.26
N THR A 1001 -18.91 1.77 7.16
CA THR A 1001 -19.42 2.37 5.92
C THR A 1001 -18.81 3.75 5.73
N PHE A 1002 -17.75 3.84 4.93
CA PHE A 1002 -17.31 5.11 4.37
C PHE A 1002 -18.17 5.47 3.16
N TYR A 1003 -19.05 6.46 3.33
CA TYR A 1003 -19.67 7.16 2.20
C TYR A 1003 -18.66 8.11 1.56
N THR A 1004 -17.76 7.55 0.76
CA THR A 1004 -17.33 8.21 -0.48
C THR A 1004 -17.41 7.18 -1.59
N ASP A 1005 -18.43 7.33 -2.43
CA ASP A 1005 -18.46 6.70 -3.76
C ASP A 1005 -17.08 6.89 -4.40
N VAL A 1006 -16.40 5.79 -4.76
CA VAL A 1006 -15.00 5.82 -5.20
C VAL A 1006 -14.84 6.72 -6.44
N VAL A 1007 -15.89 6.85 -7.25
CA VAL A 1007 -15.95 7.79 -8.37
C VAL A 1007 -15.93 9.23 -7.86
N ILE A 1008 -16.74 9.57 -6.86
CA ILE A 1008 -16.79 10.91 -6.23
C ILE A 1008 -15.49 11.23 -5.48
N PHE A 1009 -14.85 10.25 -4.83
CA PHE A 1009 -13.54 10.43 -4.16
C PHE A 1009 -12.44 10.72 -5.19
N ARG A 1010 -12.38 9.92 -6.27
CA ARG A 1010 -11.45 10.10 -7.39
C ARG A 1010 -11.70 11.42 -8.12
N GLU A 1011 -12.95 11.81 -8.34
CA GLU A 1011 -13.29 13.13 -8.89
C GLU A 1011 -12.92 14.28 -7.95
N SER A 1012 -13.09 14.13 -6.63
CA SER A 1012 -12.74 15.16 -5.64
C SER A 1012 -11.23 15.36 -5.52
N LEU A 1013 -10.45 14.26 -5.47
CA LEU A 1013 -8.98 14.30 -5.58
C LEU A 1013 -8.56 14.99 -6.88
N ASN A 1014 -9.11 14.57 -8.03
CA ASN A 1014 -8.82 15.19 -9.32
C ASN A 1014 -9.20 16.68 -9.36
N ARG A 1015 -10.30 17.10 -8.72
CA ARG A 1015 -10.69 18.51 -8.61
C ARG A 1015 -9.68 19.30 -7.79
N ILE A 1016 -9.34 18.83 -6.59
CA ILE A 1016 -8.37 19.46 -5.69
C ILE A 1016 -7.01 19.59 -6.39
N PHE A 1017 -6.51 18.52 -7.03
CA PHE A 1017 -5.26 18.59 -7.78
C PHE A 1017 -5.33 19.43 -9.07
N SER A 1018 -6.50 19.56 -9.70
CA SER A 1018 -6.69 20.48 -10.82
C SER A 1018 -6.62 21.95 -10.39
N GLU A 1019 -7.05 22.29 -9.17
CA GLU A 1019 -6.89 23.64 -8.59
C GLU A 1019 -5.45 23.89 -8.12
N ILE A 1020 -4.77 22.88 -7.54
CA ILE A 1020 -3.35 22.98 -7.16
C ILE A 1020 -2.47 23.18 -8.40
N LYS A 1021 -2.72 22.44 -9.50
CA LYS A 1021 -2.01 22.62 -10.79
C LYS A 1021 -2.26 23.96 -11.50
N LYS A 1022 -3.25 24.75 -11.08
CA LYS A 1022 -3.43 26.14 -11.57
C LYS A 1022 -2.52 27.15 -10.87
N ARG A 1023 -1.90 26.77 -9.74
CA ARG A 1023 -0.95 27.64 -9.02
C ARG A 1023 0.46 27.46 -9.61
N PRO A 1024 1.18 28.55 -9.97
CA PRO A 1024 2.44 28.46 -10.71
C PRO A 1024 3.52 27.61 -10.01
N GLU A 1025 3.49 27.57 -8.69
CA GLU A 1025 4.43 26.85 -7.81
C GLU A 1025 4.45 25.32 -8.02
N PHE A 1026 3.38 24.73 -8.56
CA PHE A 1026 3.24 23.27 -8.71
C PHE A 1026 3.44 22.76 -10.15
N ASN A 1027 3.83 23.62 -11.09
CA ASN A 1027 4.03 23.26 -12.50
C ASN A 1027 5.15 22.22 -12.74
N HIS A 1028 6.06 22.05 -11.78
CA HIS A 1028 7.22 21.14 -11.86
C HIS A 1028 6.97 19.79 -11.16
N VAL A 1029 5.70 19.45 -10.87
CA VAL A 1029 5.33 18.28 -10.08
C VAL A 1029 4.33 17.40 -10.85
N LYS A 1030 4.68 16.12 -11.01
CA LYS A 1030 3.79 15.07 -11.51
C LYS A 1030 3.15 14.37 -10.32
N ILE A 1031 1.86 14.06 -10.45
CA ILE A 1031 1.08 13.33 -9.44
C ILE A 1031 0.36 12.22 -10.19
N GLU A 1032 0.55 11.00 -9.74
CA GLU A 1032 -0.06 9.77 -10.27
C GLU A 1032 -0.81 9.05 -9.14
N ILE A 1033 -1.92 8.41 -9.46
CA ILE A 1033 -2.63 7.52 -8.54
C ILE A 1033 -2.44 6.12 -9.09
N VAL A 1034 -1.82 5.25 -8.29
CA VAL A 1034 -1.57 3.85 -8.59
C VAL A 1034 -2.51 3.03 -7.72
N GLU A 1035 -3.18 2.06 -8.33
CA GLU A 1035 -4.13 1.15 -7.69
C GLU A 1035 -3.41 -0.21 -7.64
N ASP A 1036 -3.17 -0.74 -6.44
CA ASP A 1036 -2.48 -2.03 -6.26
C ASP A 1036 -3.53 -3.14 -6.22
N GLU A 1037 -3.48 -4.05 -7.21
CA GLU A 1037 -4.58 -5.00 -7.48
C GLU A 1037 -4.72 -6.10 -6.41
N ASP A 1038 -3.68 -6.34 -5.58
CA ASP A 1038 -3.66 -7.43 -4.61
C ASP A 1038 -4.07 -7.03 -3.16
N ASP A 1039 -3.88 -5.77 -2.74
CA ASP A 1039 -4.04 -5.34 -1.32
C ASP A 1039 -5.11 -4.26 -1.06
N ALA A 1040 -5.85 -3.82 -2.09
CA ALA A 1040 -7.00 -2.90 -1.98
C ALA A 1040 -6.70 -1.50 -1.37
N PHE A 1041 -5.53 -0.93 -1.69
CA PHE A 1041 -5.13 0.43 -1.34
C PHE A 1041 -4.80 1.30 -2.57
N TYR A 1042 -4.97 2.61 -2.44
CA TYR A 1042 -4.61 3.60 -3.48
C TYR A 1042 -3.31 4.33 -3.12
N GLU A 1043 -2.20 4.07 -3.84
CA GLU A 1043 -0.93 4.81 -3.68
C GLU A 1043 -0.97 6.11 -4.48
N LEU A 1044 -0.85 7.26 -3.79
CA LEU A 1044 -0.72 8.56 -4.46
C LEU A 1044 0.75 8.96 -4.61
N LYS A 1045 1.32 8.74 -5.79
CA LYS A 1045 2.74 8.94 -6.11
C LYS A 1045 3.01 10.34 -6.64
N ILE A 1046 3.70 11.17 -5.85
CA ILE A 1046 4.16 12.51 -6.25
C ILE A 1046 5.63 12.40 -6.70
N THR A 1047 5.96 12.97 -7.86
CA THR A 1047 7.34 13.00 -8.41
C THR A 1047 7.67 14.37 -9.02
N GLN A 1048 8.84 14.92 -8.71
CA GLN A 1048 9.29 16.20 -9.26
C GLN A 1048 9.90 16.01 -10.66
N ILE A 1049 9.58 16.90 -11.61
CA ILE A 1049 10.13 16.88 -12.97
C ILE A 1049 10.91 18.19 -13.23
N GLY A 1050 12.22 18.05 -13.47
CA GLY A 1050 13.09 19.13 -13.93
C GLY A 1050 14.07 19.62 -12.88
N SER A 1051 15.24 20.07 -13.35
CA SER A 1051 16.45 20.35 -12.56
C SER A 1051 16.59 21.82 -12.14
N GLU A 1052 15.50 22.54 -11.88
CA GLU A 1052 15.56 23.97 -11.54
C GLU A 1052 14.98 24.26 -10.14
N ALA A 1053 15.80 24.96 -9.36
CA ALA A 1053 15.61 25.36 -7.96
C ALA A 1053 15.56 24.22 -6.91
N ASN A 1054 16.63 24.13 -6.11
CA ASN A 1054 16.71 23.33 -4.89
C ASN A 1054 15.70 23.82 -3.82
N ILE A 1055 14.48 23.28 -3.87
CA ILE A 1055 13.47 23.40 -2.83
C ILE A 1055 13.59 22.14 -1.95
N SER A 1056 13.94 22.33 -0.67
CA SER A 1056 14.00 21.22 0.28
C SER A 1056 12.62 20.61 0.50
N SER A 1057 12.56 19.33 0.84
CA SER A 1057 11.31 18.62 1.19
C SER A 1057 10.52 19.37 2.27
N SER A 1058 11.23 20.00 3.23
CA SER A 1058 10.63 20.89 4.24
C SER A 1058 9.92 22.11 3.64
N LYS A 1059 10.51 22.80 2.65
CA LYS A 1059 9.87 23.95 1.99
C LYS A 1059 8.69 23.53 1.12
N MET A 1060 8.76 22.36 0.48
CA MET A 1060 7.62 21.81 -0.26
C MET A 1060 6.44 21.49 0.69
N LEU A 1061 6.74 20.94 1.87
CA LEU A 1061 5.76 20.75 2.95
C LEU A 1061 5.26 22.07 3.56
N GLU A 1062 6.09 23.11 3.67
CA GLU A 1062 5.66 24.45 4.08
C GLU A 1062 4.73 25.10 3.05
N SER A 1063 4.98 24.95 1.75
CA SER A 1063 4.07 25.41 0.69
C SER A 1063 2.71 24.70 0.73
N ILE A 1064 2.69 23.39 1.06
CA ILE A 1064 1.46 22.62 1.25
C ILE A 1064 0.75 22.99 2.56
N ASN A 1065 1.48 23.27 3.64
CA ASN A 1065 0.88 23.69 4.93
C ASN A 1065 0.38 25.14 4.92
N GLY A 1066 1.10 26.04 4.21
CA GLY A 1066 0.75 27.45 4.06
C GLY A 1066 -0.30 27.73 2.98
N GLY A 1067 -0.50 26.81 2.05
CA GLY A 1067 -1.60 26.82 1.08
C GLY A 1067 -2.91 26.33 1.70
N ASP A 1068 -3.54 27.17 2.53
CA ASP A 1068 -4.86 26.94 3.19
C ASP A 1068 -5.11 25.48 3.61
N SER A 1069 -4.19 24.95 4.43
CA SER A 1069 -4.25 23.55 4.86
C SER A 1069 -5.45 23.23 5.76
N SER A 1070 -6.30 24.21 6.08
CA SER A 1070 -7.60 24.01 6.72
C SER A 1070 -8.52 23.15 5.85
N ILE A 1071 -8.57 23.39 4.54
CA ILE A 1071 -9.45 22.69 3.58
C ILE A 1071 -8.96 21.25 3.35
N LEU A 1072 -7.64 21.04 3.23
CA LEU A 1072 -7.08 19.70 3.11
C LEU A 1072 -7.26 18.89 4.40
N LYS A 1073 -7.09 19.51 5.58
CA LYS A 1073 -7.23 18.80 6.87
C LYS A 1073 -8.69 18.58 7.28
N SER A 1074 -9.63 19.45 6.90
CA SER A 1074 -11.06 19.20 7.09
C SER A 1074 -11.56 18.05 6.22
N ASN A 1075 -11.03 17.90 5.01
CA ASN A 1075 -11.51 16.91 4.06
C ASN A 1075 -10.88 15.51 4.25
N PHE A 1076 -9.67 15.40 4.85
CA PHE A 1076 -8.96 14.11 4.98
C PHE A 1076 -8.85 13.54 6.41
N THR A 1077 -8.90 14.35 7.48
CA THR A 1077 -8.69 13.84 8.86
C THR A 1077 -9.76 12.85 9.34
N ASN A 1078 -10.94 12.81 8.69
CA ASN A 1078 -12.02 11.87 9.02
C ASN A 1078 -11.95 10.51 8.30
N LEU A 1079 -10.91 10.26 7.48
CA LEU A 1079 -10.73 9.00 6.77
C LEU A 1079 -9.92 8.00 7.62
N CYS A 1080 -8.60 7.99 7.44
CA CYS A 1080 -7.73 6.89 7.88
C CYS A 1080 -6.38 7.42 8.42
N ASP A 1081 -5.60 6.54 9.03
CA ASP A 1081 -4.27 6.88 9.54
C ASP A 1081 -3.29 7.16 8.39
N TRP A 1082 -2.51 8.24 8.52
CA TRP A 1082 -1.56 8.67 7.50
C TRP A 1082 -0.11 8.50 8.00
N SER A 1083 0.72 7.89 7.17
CA SER A 1083 2.17 7.85 7.32
C SER A 1083 2.82 8.53 6.11
N ILE A 1084 3.98 9.19 6.33
CA ILE A 1084 4.79 9.76 5.24
C ILE A 1084 6.06 8.94 5.16
N GLU A 1085 6.16 8.07 4.15
CA GLU A 1085 7.40 7.37 3.83
C GLU A 1085 8.22 8.17 2.81
N THR A 1086 9.54 8.09 2.93
CA THR A 1086 10.49 8.61 1.93
C THR A 1086 11.48 7.52 1.54
N SER A 1087 11.43 7.07 0.29
CA SER A 1087 12.38 6.09 -0.26
C SER A 1087 13.49 6.79 -1.05
N ASN A 1088 14.71 6.24 -1.01
CA ASN A 1088 15.76 6.57 -1.97
C ASN A 1088 15.81 5.42 -2.98
N GLU A 1089 15.24 5.62 -4.17
CA GLU A 1089 15.40 4.67 -5.28
C GLU A 1089 16.67 5.06 -6.07
N ASP A 1090 17.72 4.25 -5.92
CA ASP A 1090 18.97 4.34 -6.66
C ASP A 1090 19.21 2.96 -7.33
N GLU A 1091 19.42 2.91 -8.65
CA GLU A 1091 19.17 1.73 -9.49
C GLU A 1091 20.05 0.49 -9.20
N ASN A 1092 21.00 0.55 -8.26
CA ASN A 1092 22.00 -0.51 -8.05
C ASN A 1092 22.17 -1.07 -6.63
N TYR A 1093 21.53 -0.54 -5.57
CA TYR A 1093 21.65 -1.12 -4.22
C TYR A 1093 20.36 -1.04 -3.39
N ARG A 1094 19.65 -2.19 -3.28
CA ARG A 1094 18.55 -2.36 -2.31
C ARG A 1094 19.11 -2.44 -0.87
N ILE A 1095 18.97 -1.35 -0.11
CA ILE A 1095 19.06 -1.37 1.35
C ILE A 1095 17.69 -0.98 1.91
N ASN A 1096 16.87 -1.97 2.25
CA ASN A 1096 15.59 -1.76 2.92
C ASN A 1096 15.83 -1.47 4.41
N CYS A 1097 16.05 -0.21 4.77
CA CYS A 1097 15.89 0.26 6.15
C CYS A 1097 14.44 0.71 6.35
N LEU A 1098 13.56 -0.21 6.76
CA LEU A 1098 12.26 0.13 7.31
C LEU A 1098 12.45 0.72 8.72
N MET A 1099 12.17 2.01 8.88
CA MET A 1099 11.85 2.59 10.18
C MET A 1099 10.58 3.42 10.04
N SER A 1100 9.62 3.18 10.92
CA SER A 1100 8.57 4.17 11.21
C SER A 1100 9.23 5.32 11.95
N VAL A 1101 9.08 6.54 11.44
CA VAL A 1101 9.76 7.74 11.94
C VAL A 1101 8.72 8.80 12.25
N THR A 1102 8.81 9.43 13.43
CA THR A 1102 7.86 10.48 13.81
C THR A 1102 8.23 11.82 13.16
N VAL A 1103 7.22 12.67 12.91
CA VAL A 1103 7.38 13.97 12.23
C VAL A 1103 8.59 14.82 12.70
N PRO A 1104 8.96 14.90 14.00
CA PRO A 1104 10.11 15.68 14.46
C PRO A 1104 11.49 15.21 13.98
N GLU A 1105 11.61 13.98 13.49
CA GLU A 1105 12.91 13.41 13.10
C GLU A 1105 13.28 13.67 11.63
N VAL A 1106 12.30 14.08 10.80
CA VAL A 1106 12.50 14.47 9.39
C VAL A 1106 13.38 15.72 9.25
N GLU A 1107 13.37 16.61 10.25
CA GLU A 1107 14.15 17.87 10.25
C GLU A 1107 15.68 17.68 10.20
N LYS A 1108 16.19 16.46 10.44
CA LYS A 1108 17.64 16.18 10.49
C LYS A 1108 18.28 15.83 9.15
N LEU A 1109 17.53 15.68 8.06
CA LEU A 1109 18.05 15.33 6.73
C LEU A 1109 18.45 16.56 5.89
N SER A 1110 19.32 17.40 6.44
CA SER A 1110 19.76 18.66 5.82
C SER A 1110 21.04 18.52 4.98
N TYR A 1111 20.94 17.85 3.82
CA TYR A 1111 21.68 18.09 2.54
C TYR A 1111 21.68 16.81 1.67
N LYS A 1112 21.26 16.91 0.39
CA LYS A 1112 21.53 15.91 -0.67
C LYS A 1112 21.67 16.58 -2.06
N PRO A 1113 22.32 15.92 -3.05
CA PRO A 1113 22.70 16.53 -4.33
C PRO A 1113 21.58 16.51 -5.38
N ASP A 1114 21.80 17.23 -6.49
CA ASP A 1114 20.88 17.29 -7.64
C ASP A 1114 20.64 15.90 -8.27
N GLY A 1115 19.38 15.59 -8.58
CA GLY A 1115 18.96 14.33 -9.22
C GLY A 1115 18.05 13.41 -8.38
N PHE A 1116 17.85 13.71 -7.10
CA PHE A 1116 16.95 12.92 -6.24
C PHE A 1116 15.46 13.17 -6.53
N THR A 1117 14.71 12.09 -6.68
CA THR A 1117 13.24 12.13 -6.74
C THR A 1117 12.68 11.95 -5.33
N HIS A 1118 11.96 12.95 -4.81
CA HIS A 1118 11.15 12.77 -3.60
C HIS A 1118 9.92 11.94 -3.96
N ILE A 1119 9.82 10.73 -3.42
CA ILE A 1119 8.59 9.95 -3.42
C ILE A 1119 7.95 10.13 -2.04
N MET A 1120 6.82 10.82 -1.99
CA MET A 1120 5.90 10.74 -0.85
C MET A 1120 4.84 9.72 -1.20
N ARG A 1121 4.70 8.69 -0.35
CA ARG A 1121 3.60 7.73 -0.41
C ARG A 1121 2.54 8.10 0.61
N PHE A 1122 1.29 7.97 0.21
CA PHE A 1122 0.13 8.06 1.07
C PHE A 1122 -0.59 6.72 1.00
N TYR A 1123 -0.76 6.09 2.15
CA TYR A 1123 -1.61 4.92 2.37
C TYR A 1123 -2.91 5.41 3.02
N VAL A 1124 -4.05 4.85 2.62
CA VAL A 1124 -5.40 5.24 3.09
C VAL A 1124 -6.13 4.02 3.61
#